data_AF-A0A2S6HS49-F1
#
_entry.id   AF-A0A2S6HS49-F1
#
_cell.length_a   1.000
_cell.length_b   1.000
_cell.length_c   1.000
_cell.angle_alpha   90.00
_cell.angle_beta   90.00
_cell.angle_gamma   90.00
#
_symmetry.space_group_name_H-M   'P 1'
#
loop_
_entity.id
_entity.type
_entity.pdbx_description
1 polymer ?
#
loop_
_entity_poly.entity_id
_entity_poly.type
_entity_poly.pdbx_seq_one_letter_code
_entity_poly.pdbx_strand_id
1 'polypeptide(L)'
;MKLSKKITILTGLLLCMGASTVMQTYFSSALPAISRQFQSTAFYSWVHVSYILASSAVILLSSSLCERFGNKNNFIAGSLLFGIGTLAAPFSSSMLQLIAARIIMGIGAGIVVPATYGIIGDQFEKSSYASVFAAFAVVQIITNGLGSLAGGYLPELASWQTIFVILLPIEIISFLLVFRNISAKADPLTKSPLKLQRHILMITAILLLTLGIEFAYRSQYFLLLAGMALLFLVVIKDTRKDNAILPKEFLSDSLLRNLCLQIFLLGAFYNICLAYLPGIMQFTLHMNPDRSGTLLTVFVFAMGIGSVAGGAAKHKEREMIAIGWITCLAGSLLMKSFIVIALTALGLGSGILMSALLGYAATRTVHHAAGVNSMAHLIRNLGGSLGAILFQFTLHFPENYFIEGITIIALSGTASILLAFKYKPGKTLKKEEALSMKYVMKFSEIRKEDILAAGGKGANLGELFNAGFPVPEGFSITSHAFDEYMKRNGFVSSPSGNSLTSEEVAKGQLWKELEDEIADYYHALGPNSKVAVRSSATAEDLPEASFAGQQETYLNIEGLDQLYLSVRKCFASLFSSRATAYRKQTNFDTGKISLSVVVQRMVNSEISGVLFTIDPISKNKSRMMLNASWGLGESIVSGKVTPDIYVYDRNHRQIVEKRLGDKKILVCYSAEGTEERETSLQQQSEFSLTDKQAIEIFELGRKTEQHFQCPQDMEWAISQNRLYLLQARPITTLNVKNSTEIQLTKSQRAVLNNWIEHCPNPLYPLDVKPCQIVDEAKNKVFHELGLSVESELTMADNGLLSLSAGKIHISPKVLKIPFLLSSFNDYSINSAKTNDSFHNIRKELISKERTDLTVLPANALIRQIMELMELSGELAYTRFRYNIFPSVAVSKLIQHDLKKIDKNMNEYDLLSNLSYKTWDLNLKLKKLSAYIQATPGLEQLFMELDRTSPQAIQDFLEHQPDFKAKLQGFLNEFGWKSSSSYCAFGSESWFENLDSLFSMLKVLQNSGRNDDSPVKFQNILTKITTTFSKKKADRLKTKIEEIRAYHVNREESLYMIEMCYGLARRAAFELAKRFPQLFEQEEDIRYLTLDEVYELPGNIADLKELISVRKNNRQKNEALWSGFSIGTKSSHQNTLSGVSGNGGRCRGRVRKILTQQEFDKMQSGDILLCRYTDPSWTPLFVLASAVISDTGGPLSHSAIVAREYNIPAVLGIGNATDLLEDGDEVLVYGDTGKVILLTKKI
;
A
#
# COMPACT_ATOMS: atom_id res chain seq x y z
N MET A 1 -20.96 50.99 28.39
CA MET A 1 -20.18 50.21 29.39
C MET A 1 -18.69 50.44 29.12
N LYS A 2 -17.83 50.64 30.15
CA LYS A 2 -16.38 50.87 29.96
C LYS A 2 -15.73 49.66 29.24
N LEU A 3 -14.80 49.91 28.31
CA LEU A 3 -14.12 48.89 27.50
C LEU A 3 -13.48 47.78 28.36
N SER A 4 -12.88 48.15 29.50
CA SER A 4 -12.31 47.19 30.46
C SER A 4 -13.31 46.14 30.94
N LYS A 5 -14.56 46.56 31.22
CA LYS A 5 -15.63 45.68 31.68
C LYS A 5 -16.14 44.73 30.57
N LYS A 6 -16.17 45.18 29.31
CA LYS A 6 -16.49 44.32 28.15
C LYS A 6 -15.43 43.23 27.97
N ILE A 7 -14.15 43.59 28.10
CA ILE A 7 -13.03 42.65 28.02
C ILE A 7 -13.11 41.62 29.16
N THR A 8 -13.35 42.06 30.40
CA THR A 8 -13.47 41.13 31.54
C THR A 8 -14.59 40.11 31.39
N ILE A 9 -15.76 40.54 30.87
CA ILE A 9 -16.87 39.62 30.58
C ILE A 9 -16.48 38.65 29.47
N LEU A 10 -15.89 39.14 28.37
CA LEU A 10 -15.44 38.29 27.27
C LEU A 10 -14.42 37.24 27.74
N THR A 11 -13.44 37.63 28.55
CA THR A 11 -12.46 36.70 29.14
C THR A 11 -13.14 35.62 29.96
N GLY A 12 -14.12 35.98 30.81
CA GLY A 12 -14.89 35.00 31.58
C GLY A 12 -15.63 34.00 30.69
N LEU A 13 -16.31 34.47 29.65
CA LEU A 13 -17.02 33.59 28.71
C LEU A 13 -16.06 32.68 27.92
N LEU A 14 -14.91 33.21 27.49
CA LEU A 14 -13.88 32.45 26.77
C LEU A 14 -13.26 31.36 27.65
N LEU A 15 -12.97 31.65 28.92
CA LEU A 15 -12.44 30.64 29.86
C LEU A 15 -13.45 29.52 30.11
N CYS A 16 -14.75 29.84 30.27
CA CYS A 16 -15.80 28.84 30.45
C CYS A 16 -15.93 27.91 29.24
N MET A 17 -16.05 28.49 28.03
CA MET A 17 -16.14 27.71 26.80
C MET A 17 -14.85 26.95 26.52
N GLY A 18 -13.70 27.52 26.87
CA GLY A 18 -12.40 26.87 26.79
C GLY A 18 -12.32 25.60 27.63
N ALA A 19 -12.68 25.67 28.91
CA ALA A 19 -12.70 24.51 29.82
C ALA A 19 -13.64 23.40 29.32
N SER A 20 -14.83 23.77 28.87
CA SER A 20 -15.81 22.86 28.25
C SER A 20 -15.24 22.17 27.00
N THR A 21 -14.46 22.89 26.20
CA THR A 21 -13.83 22.38 24.97
C THR A 21 -12.69 21.41 25.29
N VAL A 22 -11.80 21.74 26.25
CA VAL A 22 -10.75 20.82 26.74
C VAL A 22 -11.37 19.49 27.16
N MET A 23 -12.50 19.53 27.88
CA MET A 23 -13.22 18.35 28.37
C MET A 23 -13.88 17.50 27.28
N GLN A 24 -14.05 18.02 26.06
CA GLN A 24 -14.54 17.24 24.93
C GLN A 24 -13.42 16.44 24.26
N THR A 25 -12.21 16.99 24.17
CA THR A 25 -11.06 16.36 23.48
C THR A 25 -10.08 15.65 24.42
N TYR A 26 -10.13 15.90 25.72
CA TYR A 26 -9.23 15.26 26.67
C TYR A 26 -9.42 13.74 26.71
N PHE A 27 -10.68 13.31 26.83
CA PHE A 27 -11.01 11.91 26.98
C PHE A 27 -10.70 11.10 25.72
N SER A 28 -10.78 11.66 24.51
CA SER A 28 -10.47 10.88 23.30
C SER A 28 -9.06 10.30 23.30
N SER A 29 -8.07 10.99 23.88
CA SER A 29 -6.69 10.50 23.96
C SER A 29 -6.37 9.79 25.29
N ALA A 30 -7.01 10.19 26.40
CA ALA A 30 -6.77 9.61 27.73
C ALA A 30 -7.55 8.30 27.99
N LEU A 31 -8.64 8.04 27.26
CA LEU A 31 -9.56 6.94 27.53
C LEU A 31 -8.93 5.54 27.49
N PRO A 32 -7.97 5.21 26.60
CA PRO A 32 -7.21 3.96 26.71
C PRO A 32 -6.46 3.79 28.03
N ALA A 33 -5.90 4.87 28.59
CA ALA A 33 -5.22 4.83 29.88
C ALA A 33 -6.23 4.66 31.04
N ILE A 34 -7.37 5.35 30.97
CA ILE A 34 -8.47 5.23 31.95
C ILE A 34 -9.06 3.80 31.92
N SER A 35 -9.27 3.23 30.73
CA SER A 35 -9.80 1.88 30.55
C SER A 35 -8.86 0.82 31.11
N ARG A 36 -7.54 0.98 30.91
CA ARG A 36 -6.51 0.13 31.54
C ARG A 36 -6.56 0.21 33.06
N GLN A 37 -6.71 1.41 33.63
CA GLN A 37 -6.80 1.60 35.08
C GLN A 37 -8.06 0.97 35.69
N PHE A 38 -9.22 1.10 35.03
CA PHE A 38 -10.47 0.50 35.50
C PHE A 38 -10.65 -0.97 35.09
N GLN A 39 -9.67 -1.56 34.39
CA GLN A 39 -9.70 -2.92 33.85
C GLN A 39 -11.00 -3.26 33.11
N SER A 40 -11.56 -2.28 32.39
CA SER A 40 -12.85 -2.42 31.72
C SER A 40 -12.90 -1.61 30.44
N THR A 41 -13.26 -2.28 29.36
CA THR A 41 -13.60 -1.69 28.05
C THR A 41 -15.11 -1.51 27.89
N ALA A 42 -15.91 -1.99 28.85
CA ALA A 42 -17.35 -1.75 28.85
C ALA A 42 -17.62 -0.24 28.98
N PHE A 43 -18.56 0.27 28.19
CA PHE A 43 -18.94 1.68 28.16
C PHE A 43 -17.83 2.64 27.70
N TYR A 44 -16.87 2.17 26.89
CA TYR A 44 -15.78 2.98 26.33
C TYR A 44 -16.31 4.25 25.62
N SER A 45 -17.21 4.09 24.65
CA SER A 45 -17.84 5.21 23.93
C SER A 45 -18.68 6.11 24.84
N TRP A 46 -19.28 5.57 25.90
CA TRP A 46 -20.20 6.28 26.78
C TRP A 46 -19.54 7.40 27.58
N VAL A 47 -18.24 7.33 27.85
CA VAL A 47 -17.51 8.43 28.51
C VAL A 47 -17.55 9.70 27.65
N HIS A 48 -17.52 9.54 26.32
CA HIS A 48 -17.62 10.63 25.35
C HIS A 48 -19.09 10.97 25.02
N VAL A 49 -19.87 9.95 24.67
CA VAL A 49 -21.25 10.08 24.18
C VAL A 49 -22.19 10.65 25.25
N SER A 50 -22.06 10.25 26.52
CA SER A 50 -22.95 10.70 27.60
C SER A 50 -22.92 12.21 27.82
N TYR A 51 -21.74 12.83 27.70
CA TYR A 51 -21.56 14.27 27.80
C TYR A 51 -22.27 15.01 26.65
N ILE A 52 -22.06 14.55 25.41
CA ILE A 52 -22.67 15.14 24.21
C ILE A 52 -24.19 14.98 24.28
N LEU A 53 -24.66 13.81 24.70
CA LEU A 53 -26.08 13.50 24.83
C LEU A 53 -26.75 14.41 25.87
N ALA A 54 -26.18 14.49 27.06
CA ALA A 54 -26.68 15.33 28.15
C ALA A 54 -26.71 16.81 27.75
N SER A 55 -25.69 17.31 27.04
CA SER A 55 -25.68 18.69 26.54
C SER A 55 -26.78 18.95 25.50
N SER A 56 -26.97 18.01 24.57
CA SER A 56 -27.94 18.14 23.47
C SER A 56 -29.38 18.17 23.96
N ALA A 57 -29.69 17.34 24.97
CA ALA A 57 -31.00 17.34 25.62
C ALA A 57 -31.35 18.73 26.21
N VAL A 58 -30.36 19.43 26.79
CA VAL A 58 -30.64 20.64 27.58
C VAL A 58 -30.54 21.94 26.77
N ILE A 59 -29.87 21.96 25.61
CA ILE A 59 -29.69 23.17 24.78
C ILE A 59 -31.03 23.87 24.42
N LEU A 60 -32.04 23.11 23.98
CA LEU A 60 -33.34 23.69 23.62
C LEU A 60 -34.10 24.23 24.84
N LEU A 61 -34.01 23.52 25.97
CA LEU A 61 -34.61 23.96 27.23
C LEU A 61 -33.93 25.22 27.76
N SER A 62 -32.60 25.27 27.70
CA SER A 62 -31.80 26.41 28.15
C SER A 62 -32.14 27.68 27.38
N SER A 63 -32.41 27.58 26.08
CA SER A 63 -32.83 28.74 25.27
C SER A 63 -34.13 29.37 25.82
N SER A 64 -35.13 28.55 26.15
CA SER A 64 -36.38 29.01 26.79
C SER A 64 -36.19 29.50 28.23
N LEU A 65 -35.24 28.92 28.98
CA LEU A 65 -34.89 29.39 30.31
C LEU A 65 -34.20 30.76 30.27
N CYS A 66 -33.42 31.04 29.22
CA CYS A 66 -32.74 32.33 29.00
C CYS A 66 -33.73 33.47 28.81
N GLU A 67 -34.80 33.24 28.06
CA GLU A 67 -35.88 34.22 27.88
C GLU A 67 -36.62 34.53 29.19
N ARG A 68 -36.76 33.55 30.10
CA ARG A 68 -37.53 33.69 31.34
C ARG A 68 -36.73 34.22 32.53
N PHE A 69 -35.55 33.65 32.76
CA PHE A 69 -34.75 33.91 33.96
C PHE A 69 -33.55 34.84 33.69
N GLY A 70 -33.34 35.21 32.42
CA GLY A 70 -32.24 36.04 31.96
C GLY A 70 -30.95 35.26 31.72
N ASN A 71 -30.15 35.72 30.75
CA ASN A 71 -28.93 35.04 30.31
C ASN A 71 -27.88 34.87 31.43
N LYS A 72 -27.76 35.85 32.34
CA LYS A 72 -26.82 35.80 33.47
C LYS A 72 -27.10 34.62 34.42
N ASN A 73 -28.36 34.44 34.83
CA ASN A 73 -28.71 33.45 35.84
C ASN A 73 -28.56 32.03 35.31
N ASN A 74 -28.88 31.81 34.04
CA ASN A 74 -28.65 30.51 33.41
C ASN A 74 -27.16 30.22 33.21
N PHE A 75 -26.35 31.22 32.84
CA PHE A 75 -24.90 31.02 32.75
C PHE A 75 -24.31 30.60 34.10
N ILE A 76 -24.71 31.24 35.20
CA ILE A 76 -24.26 30.92 36.56
C ILE A 76 -24.68 29.49 36.93
N ALA A 77 -25.95 29.14 36.73
CA ALA A 77 -26.46 27.80 37.05
C ALA A 77 -25.74 26.71 36.25
N GLY A 78 -25.56 26.92 34.95
CA GLY A 78 -24.84 26.00 34.08
C GLY A 78 -23.36 25.86 34.45
N SER A 79 -22.68 26.96 34.76
CA SER A 79 -21.26 26.96 35.17
C SER A 79 -21.04 26.26 36.51
N LEU A 80 -21.98 26.40 37.47
CA LEU A 80 -21.92 25.67 38.74
C LEU A 80 -22.11 24.17 38.54
N LEU A 81 -23.10 23.77 37.74
CA LEU A 81 -23.32 22.36 37.40
C LEU A 81 -22.11 21.75 36.69
N PHE A 82 -21.49 22.48 35.77
CA PHE A 82 -20.26 22.05 35.11
C PHE A 82 -19.14 21.82 36.14
N GLY A 83 -18.91 22.78 37.03
CA GLY A 83 -17.88 22.68 38.07
C GLY A 83 -18.12 21.57 39.09
N ILE A 84 -19.38 21.25 39.43
CA ILE A 84 -19.71 20.07 40.26
C ILE A 84 -19.26 18.78 39.57
N GLY A 85 -19.51 18.67 38.25
CA GLY A 85 -19.04 17.53 37.46
C GLY A 85 -17.51 17.45 37.38
N THR A 86 -16.83 18.59 37.16
CA THR A 86 -15.36 18.70 37.16
C THR A 86 -14.77 18.29 38.51
N LEU A 87 -15.40 18.67 39.62
CA LEU A 87 -14.97 18.30 40.98
C LEU A 87 -15.22 16.82 41.30
N ALA A 88 -16.31 16.24 40.80
CA ALA A 88 -16.66 14.84 41.07
C ALA A 88 -15.82 13.83 40.27
N ALA A 89 -15.43 14.17 39.03
CA ALA A 89 -14.76 13.25 38.11
C ALA A 89 -13.46 12.61 38.63
N PRO A 90 -12.55 13.33 39.32
CA PRO A 90 -11.31 12.75 39.88
C PRO A 90 -11.52 11.62 40.87
N PHE A 91 -12.65 11.62 41.57
CA PHE A 91 -12.97 10.64 42.61
C PHE A 91 -13.67 9.39 42.06
N SER A 92 -13.80 9.27 40.74
CA SER A 92 -14.45 8.11 40.11
C SER A 92 -13.58 6.87 40.25
N SER A 93 -14.10 5.82 40.89
CA SER A 93 -13.46 4.51 41.01
C SER A 93 -13.92 3.50 39.97
N SER A 94 -14.87 3.88 39.11
CA SER A 94 -15.41 3.04 38.03
C SER A 94 -15.86 3.87 36.82
N MET A 95 -15.98 3.20 35.67
CA MET A 95 -16.46 3.82 34.42
C MET A 95 -17.86 4.44 34.57
N LEU A 96 -18.75 3.81 35.33
CA LEU A 96 -20.12 4.30 35.56
C LEU A 96 -20.14 5.61 36.38
N GLN A 97 -19.30 5.72 37.40
CA GLN A 97 -19.18 6.96 38.19
C GLN A 97 -18.60 8.10 37.35
N LEU A 98 -17.62 7.80 36.49
CA LEU A 98 -17.07 8.76 35.56
C LEU A 98 -18.12 9.22 34.54
N ILE A 99 -18.91 8.30 33.99
CA ILE A 99 -20.05 8.62 33.10
C ILE A 99 -21.08 9.50 33.83
N ALA A 100 -21.40 9.23 35.09
CA ALA A 100 -22.32 10.06 35.87
C ALA A 100 -21.78 11.49 36.03
N ALA A 101 -20.50 11.67 36.34
CA ALA A 101 -19.86 12.99 36.39
C ALA A 101 -19.89 13.69 35.01
N ARG A 102 -19.71 12.94 33.92
CA ARG A 102 -19.80 13.43 32.53
C ARG A 102 -21.19 13.89 32.14
N ILE A 103 -22.25 13.22 32.61
CA ILE A 103 -23.63 13.65 32.41
C ILE A 103 -23.87 15.00 33.09
N ILE A 104 -23.41 15.17 34.34
CA ILE A 104 -23.52 16.43 35.08
C ILE A 104 -22.80 17.57 34.35
N MET A 105 -21.55 17.33 33.89
CA MET A 105 -20.81 18.29 33.06
C MET A 105 -21.56 18.62 31.75
N GLY A 106 -22.12 17.61 31.09
CA GLY A 106 -22.87 17.78 29.84
C GLY A 106 -24.11 18.65 30.01
N ILE A 107 -24.89 18.44 31.08
CA ILE A 107 -26.03 19.31 31.44
C ILE A 107 -25.55 20.74 31.65
N GLY A 108 -24.48 20.94 32.44
CA GLY A 108 -23.89 22.26 32.66
C GLY A 108 -23.50 22.96 31.37
N ALA A 109 -22.79 22.25 30.48
CA ALA A 109 -22.39 22.77 29.17
C ALA A 109 -23.59 23.13 28.29
N GLY A 110 -24.63 22.29 28.25
CA GLY A 110 -25.86 22.54 27.49
C GLY A 110 -26.64 23.77 27.97
N ILE A 111 -26.50 24.13 29.26
CA ILE A 111 -27.08 25.36 29.81
C ILE A 111 -26.22 26.59 29.45
N VAL A 112 -24.90 26.48 29.59
CA VAL A 112 -23.94 27.57 29.38
C VAL A 112 -23.94 28.07 27.93
N VAL A 113 -24.06 27.19 26.94
CA VAL A 113 -23.90 27.56 25.51
C VAL A 113 -24.95 28.59 25.05
N PRO A 114 -26.27 28.37 25.20
CA PRO A 114 -27.27 29.38 24.83
C PRO A 114 -27.14 30.67 25.65
N ALA A 115 -26.85 30.56 26.94
CA ALA A 115 -26.67 31.70 27.83
C ALA A 115 -25.46 32.57 27.41
N THR A 116 -24.38 31.96 26.92
CA THR A 116 -23.20 32.66 26.41
C THR A 116 -23.53 33.49 25.17
N TYR A 117 -24.25 32.91 24.20
CA TYR A 117 -24.69 33.64 23.01
C TYR A 117 -25.68 34.75 23.34
N GLY A 118 -26.58 34.53 24.31
CA GLY A 118 -27.47 35.56 24.83
C GLY A 118 -26.73 36.72 25.48
N ILE A 119 -25.72 36.44 26.32
CA ILE A 119 -24.87 37.48 26.93
C ILE A 119 -24.12 38.29 25.85
N ILE A 120 -23.62 37.63 24.80
CA ILE A 120 -22.98 38.33 23.68
C ILE A 120 -23.98 39.28 23.00
N GLY A 121 -25.20 38.79 22.76
CA GLY A 121 -26.31 39.56 22.20
C GLY A 121 -26.65 40.82 23.02
N ASP A 122 -26.67 40.69 24.34
CA ASP A 122 -27.05 41.76 25.27
C ASP A 122 -25.94 42.80 25.50
N GLN A 123 -24.66 42.39 25.44
CA GLN A 123 -23.53 43.21 25.91
C GLN A 123 -22.66 43.80 24.79
N PHE A 124 -22.71 43.24 23.59
CA PHE A 124 -21.88 43.66 22.45
C PHE A 124 -22.72 44.21 21.30
N GLU A 125 -22.15 45.16 20.56
CA GLU A 125 -22.79 45.74 19.39
C GLU A 125 -22.66 44.79 18.19
N LYS A 126 -23.65 44.77 17.30
CA LYS A 126 -23.68 43.89 16.11
C LYS A 126 -22.43 44.03 15.23
N SER A 127 -21.84 45.23 15.16
CA SER A 127 -20.58 45.50 14.44
C SER A 127 -19.37 44.74 15.02
N SER A 128 -19.41 44.38 16.30
CA SER A 128 -18.33 43.69 17.01
C SER A 128 -18.50 42.16 17.04
N TYR A 129 -19.64 41.62 16.56
CA TYR A 129 -19.93 40.19 16.63
C TYR A 129 -18.88 39.35 15.92
N ALA A 130 -18.44 39.76 14.73
CA ALA A 130 -17.40 39.05 13.99
C ALA A 130 -16.10 38.89 14.80
N SER A 131 -15.66 39.96 15.47
CA SER A 131 -14.44 39.94 16.31
C SER A 131 -14.61 39.08 17.56
N VAL A 132 -15.78 39.12 18.19
CA VAL A 132 -16.08 38.29 19.37
C VAL A 132 -16.11 36.81 18.98
N PHE A 133 -16.83 36.44 17.92
CA PHE A 133 -16.88 35.06 17.44
C PHE A 133 -15.52 34.54 16.95
N ALA A 134 -14.69 35.40 16.35
CA ALA A 134 -13.31 35.06 16.01
C ALA A 134 -12.47 34.73 17.26
N ALA A 135 -12.63 35.48 18.36
CA ALA A 135 -11.94 35.18 19.62
C ALA A 135 -12.38 33.81 20.20
N PHE A 136 -13.66 33.47 20.13
CA PHE A 136 -14.15 32.14 20.52
C PHE A 136 -13.55 31.03 19.65
N ALA A 137 -13.50 31.24 18.33
CA ALA A 137 -12.89 30.27 17.43
C ALA A 137 -11.41 30.03 17.79
N VAL A 138 -10.62 31.09 17.99
CA VAL A 138 -9.21 30.99 18.39
C VAL A 138 -9.04 30.22 19.70
N VAL A 139 -9.84 30.58 20.72
CA VAL A 139 -9.77 29.89 22.02
C VAL A 139 -10.14 28.42 21.88
N GLN A 140 -11.19 28.08 21.13
CA GLN A 140 -11.59 26.69 20.88
C GLN A 140 -10.51 25.88 20.15
N ILE A 141 -9.80 26.48 19.21
CA ILE A 141 -8.69 25.81 18.50
C ILE A 141 -7.58 25.46 19.48
N ILE A 142 -7.16 26.44 20.28
CA ILE A 142 -6.10 26.27 21.28
C ILE A 142 -6.53 25.22 22.31
N THR A 143 -7.75 25.30 22.84
CA THR A 143 -8.21 24.42 23.92
C THR A 143 -8.50 23.00 23.45
N ASN A 144 -9.01 22.78 22.24
CA ASN A 144 -9.12 21.42 21.67
C ASN A 144 -7.72 20.79 21.50
N GLY A 145 -6.72 21.57 21.06
CA GLY A 145 -5.34 21.10 20.92
C GLY A 145 -4.71 20.76 22.28
N LEU A 146 -4.89 21.66 23.26
CA LEU A 146 -4.43 21.43 24.63
C LEU A 146 -5.11 20.22 25.28
N GLY A 147 -6.41 20.00 25.06
CA GLY A 147 -7.09 18.82 25.57
C GLY A 147 -6.54 17.52 24.98
N SER A 148 -6.30 17.50 23.66
CA SER A 148 -5.71 16.35 22.96
C SER A 148 -4.29 16.03 23.45
N LEU A 149 -3.44 17.06 23.58
CA LEU A 149 -2.09 16.93 24.14
C LEU A 149 -2.12 16.46 25.60
N ALA A 150 -2.92 17.12 26.44
CA ALA A 150 -3.04 16.77 27.85
C ALA A 150 -3.54 15.33 28.02
N GLY A 151 -4.46 14.87 27.17
CA GLY A 151 -4.97 13.49 27.20
C GLY A 151 -3.93 12.44 26.81
N GLY A 152 -2.96 12.79 25.94
CA GLY A 152 -1.84 11.91 25.59
C GLY A 152 -0.73 11.89 26.64
N TYR A 153 -0.37 13.06 27.20
CA TYR A 153 0.81 13.21 28.07
C TYR A 153 0.52 13.10 29.57
N LEU A 154 -0.60 13.61 30.09
CA LEU A 154 -0.87 13.62 31.54
C LEU A 154 -1.00 12.21 32.16
N PRO A 155 -1.64 11.22 31.50
CA PRO A 155 -1.71 9.87 32.05
C PRO A 155 -0.32 9.20 32.22
N GLU A 156 0.67 9.60 31.42
CA GLU A 156 2.04 9.07 31.50
C GLU A 156 2.93 9.84 32.49
N LEU A 157 2.80 11.17 32.55
CA LEU A 157 3.63 12.03 33.40
C LEU A 157 3.17 12.10 34.86
N ALA A 158 1.87 11.95 35.09
CA ALA A 158 1.29 12.02 36.43
C ALA A 158 0.10 11.07 36.56
N SER A 159 -1.10 11.54 36.20
CA SER A 159 -2.36 10.86 36.42
C SER A 159 -3.44 11.52 35.55
N TRP A 160 -4.40 10.73 35.05
CA TRP A 160 -5.47 11.29 34.23
C TRP A 160 -6.41 12.22 35.03
N GLN A 161 -6.41 12.12 36.36
CA GLN A 161 -7.17 12.99 37.25
C GLN A 161 -6.60 14.42 37.32
N THR A 162 -5.35 14.64 36.94
CA THR A 162 -4.66 15.94 37.07
C THR A 162 -5.33 17.05 36.28
N ILE A 163 -5.97 16.73 35.14
CA ILE A 163 -6.65 17.73 34.29
C ILE A 163 -7.77 18.47 35.02
N PHE A 164 -8.50 17.80 35.91
CA PHE A 164 -9.61 18.40 36.65
C PHE A 164 -9.12 19.37 37.71
N VAL A 165 -7.98 19.06 38.33
CA VAL A 165 -7.31 19.94 39.30
C VAL A 165 -6.84 21.23 38.61
N ILE A 166 -6.40 21.14 37.35
CA ILE A 166 -5.99 22.29 36.54
C ILE A 166 -7.19 23.13 36.11
N LEU A 167 -8.30 22.51 35.72
CA LEU A 167 -9.46 23.21 35.16
C LEU A 167 -10.38 23.83 36.21
N LEU A 168 -10.50 23.23 37.40
CA LEU A 168 -11.40 23.73 38.44
C LEU A 168 -11.10 25.20 38.85
N PRO A 169 -9.84 25.64 39.06
CA PRO A 169 -9.53 27.05 39.29
C PRO A 169 -9.91 27.96 38.12
N ILE A 170 -9.72 27.49 36.87
CA ILE A 170 -10.06 28.25 35.67
C ILE A 170 -11.57 28.47 35.57
N GLU A 171 -12.36 27.45 35.91
CA GLU A 171 -13.82 27.53 35.97
C GLU A 171 -14.31 28.47 37.07
N ILE A 172 -13.69 28.44 38.26
CA ILE A 172 -14.01 29.37 39.36
C ILE A 172 -13.70 30.81 38.95
N ILE A 173 -12.56 31.06 38.31
CA ILE A 173 -12.19 32.39 37.81
C ILE A 173 -13.21 32.86 36.77
N SER A 174 -13.51 32.02 35.78
CA SER A 174 -14.53 32.28 34.75
C SER A 174 -15.87 32.68 35.38
N PHE A 175 -16.34 31.88 36.33
CA PHE A 175 -17.58 32.13 37.07
C PHE A 175 -17.56 33.51 37.75
N LEU A 176 -16.50 33.83 38.49
CA LEU A 176 -16.37 35.10 39.21
C LEU A 176 -16.33 36.30 38.28
N LEU A 177 -15.63 36.20 37.14
CA LEU A 177 -15.54 37.26 36.14
C LEU A 177 -16.90 37.62 35.55
N VAL A 178 -17.74 36.62 35.24
CA VAL A 178 -19.08 36.85 34.69
C VAL A 178 -20.07 37.28 35.78
N PHE A 179 -20.03 36.63 36.95
CA PHE A 179 -20.91 36.89 38.09
C PHE A 179 -20.84 38.35 38.56
N ARG A 180 -19.62 38.88 38.71
CA ARG A 180 -19.36 40.24 39.24
C ARG A 180 -19.66 41.35 38.24
N ASN A 181 -19.53 41.08 36.93
CA ASN A 181 -19.54 42.13 35.91
C ASN A 181 -20.87 42.26 35.13
N ILE A 182 -21.73 41.25 35.10
CA ILE A 182 -23.04 41.38 34.45
C ILE A 182 -24.11 41.75 35.49
N SER A 183 -24.94 42.76 35.21
CA SER A 183 -26.14 43.03 36.01
C SER A 183 -27.30 42.22 35.42
N ALA A 184 -28.06 41.51 36.26
CA ALA A 184 -29.23 40.77 35.78
C ALA A 184 -30.27 41.76 35.26
N LYS A 185 -30.53 41.76 33.95
CA LYS A 185 -31.73 42.37 33.38
C LYS A 185 -32.71 41.23 33.11
N ALA A 186 -33.72 41.09 33.96
CA ALA A 186 -34.92 40.36 33.59
C ALA A 186 -35.83 41.35 32.88
N ASP A 187 -36.19 41.10 31.62
CA ASP A 187 -37.24 41.88 30.97
C ASP A 187 -38.59 41.38 31.51
N PRO A 188 -39.38 42.18 32.26
CA PRO A 188 -40.55 41.68 32.98
C PRO A 188 -41.75 41.33 32.08
N LEU A 189 -41.65 41.54 30.76
CA LEU A 189 -42.80 41.64 29.85
C LEU A 189 -43.14 40.37 29.05
N THR A 190 -42.33 39.31 29.04
CA THR A 190 -42.63 38.06 28.31
C THR A 190 -43.08 36.94 29.25
N LYS A 191 -44.28 37.08 29.84
CA LYS A 191 -44.96 36.00 30.60
C LYS A 191 -45.58 34.92 29.69
N SER A 192 -44.85 34.40 28.70
CA SER A 192 -45.31 33.19 28.01
C SER A 192 -45.15 31.99 28.96
N PRO A 193 -46.19 31.17 29.20
CA PRO A 193 -46.07 30.03 30.10
C PRO A 193 -45.03 29.05 29.55
N LEU A 194 -44.06 28.66 30.39
CA LEU A 194 -43.07 27.64 30.05
C LEU A 194 -43.82 26.33 29.83
N LYS A 195 -44.03 25.94 28.58
CA LYS A 195 -44.74 24.70 28.22
C LYS A 195 -43.83 23.51 28.48
N LEU A 196 -43.59 23.24 29.76
CA LEU A 196 -42.65 22.24 30.27
C LEU A 196 -42.95 20.86 29.68
N GLN A 197 -44.23 20.52 29.52
CA GLN A 197 -44.66 19.27 28.88
C GLN A 197 -44.08 19.06 27.47
N ARG A 198 -43.97 20.13 26.65
CA ARG A 198 -43.44 20.01 25.28
C ARG A 198 -41.94 19.86 25.25
N HIS A 199 -41.26 20.58 26.13
CA HIS A 199 -39.81 20.47 26.28
C HIS A 199 -39.43 19.10 26.82
N ILE A 200 -40.16 18.59 27.82
CA ILE A 200 -40.00 17.22 28.32
C ILE A 200 -40.22 16.22 27.19
N LEU A 201 -41.30 16.33 26.41
CA LEU A 201 -41.53 15.41 25.28
C LEU A 201 -40.41 15.47 24.24
N MET A 202 -39.91 16.66 23.90
CA MET A 202 -38.81 16.83 22.95
C MET A 202 -37.51 16.24 23.49
N ILE A 203 -37.19 16.48 24.76
CA ILE A 203 -36.02 15.93 25.46
C ILE A 203 -36.12 14.40 25.50
N THR A 204 -37.27 13.86 25.86
CA THR A 204 -37.52 12.42 25.88
C THR A 204 -37.41 11.82 24.48
N ALA A 205 -37.90 12.50 23.44
CA ALA A 205 -37.76 12.04 22.06
C ALA A 205 -36.29 11.98 21.64
N ILE A 206 -35.53 13.03 21.92
CA ILE A 206 -34.10 13.12 21.63
C ILE A 206 -33.32 12.03 22.38
N LEU A 207 -33.58 11.87 23.69
CA LEU A 207 -32.95 10.82 24.52
C LEU A 207 -33.29 9.42 24.01
N LEU A 208 -34.57 9.13 23.70
CA LEU A 208 -34.99 7.82 23.17
C LEU A 208 -34.39 7.54 21.79
N LEU A 209 -34.29 8.54 20.91
CA LEU A 209 -33.62 8.39 19.62
C LEU A 209 -32.15 8.03 19.82
N THR A 210 -31.44 8.78 20.65
CA THR A 210 -30.01 8.54 20.90
C THR A 210 -29.73 7.23 21.66
N LEU A 211 -30.57 6.86 22.63
CA LEU A 211 -30.48 5.58 23.34
C LEU A 211 -30.89 4.42 22.43
N GLY A 212 -31.89 4.61 21.58
CA GLY A 212 -32.33 3.61 20.60
C GLY A 212 -31.30 3.34 19.51
N ILE A 213 -30.57 4.38 19.06
CA ILE A 213 -29.41 4.25 18.17
C ILE A 213 -28.32 3.40 18.84
N GLU A 214 -28.05 3.64 20.13
CA GLU A 214 -27.04 2.92 20.91
C GLU A 214 -27.42 1.45 21.19
N PHE A 215 -28.66 1.20 21.62
CA PHE A 215 -29.14 -0.15 21.93
C PHE A 215 -29.64 -0.94 20.71
N ALA A 216 -29.58 -0.36 19.51
CA ALA A 216 -29.85 -1.06 18.25
C ALA A 216 -28.95 -2.32 18.10
N TYR A 217 -27.72 -2.27 18.63
CA TYR A 217 -26.81 -3.43 18.68
C TYR A 217 -27.34 -4.62 19.50
N ARG A 218 -28.20 -4.36 20.50
CA ARG A 218 -28.85 -5.40 21.32
C ARG A 218 -30.26 -5.74 20.82
N SER A 219 -30.55 -5.44 19.56
CA SER A 219 -31.85 -5.65 18.90
C SER A 219 -33.02 -4.87 19.53
N GLN A 220 -32.75 -3.77 20.25
CA GLN A 220 -33.79 -2.95 20.90
C GLN A 220 -34.31 -1.82 20.01
N TYR A 221 -34.64 -2.13 18.75
CA TYR A 221 -35.14 -1.16 17.76
C TYR A 221 -36.43 -0.43 18.18
N PHE A 222 -37.17 -0.99 19.15
CA PHE A 222 -38.36 -0.35 19.72
C PHE A 222 -38.07 1.03 20.32
N LEU A 223 -36.92 1.25 20.97
CA LEU A 223 -36.56 2.56 21.54
C LEU A 223 -36.35 3.62 20.44
N LEU A 224 -35.76 3.22 19.32
CA LEU A 224 -35.57 4.06 18.14
C LEU A 224 -36.92 4.44 17.52
N LEU A 225 -37.79 3.44 17.31
CA LEU A 225 -39.13 3.63 16.77
C LEU A 225 -40.00 4.51 17.69
N ALA A 226 -39.92 4.28 19.00
CA ALA A 226 -40.60 5.10 20.01
C ALA A 226 -40.09 6.55 19.99
N GLY A 227 -38.77 6.75 19.90
CA GLY A 227 -38.15 8.06 19.77
C GLY A 227 -38.56 8.80 18.49
N MET A 228 -38.58 8.12 17.34
CA MET A 228 -39.03 8.67 16.05
C MET A 228 -40.51 9.02 16.07
N ALA A 229 -41.35 8.15 16.63
CA ALA A 229 -42.78 8.40 16.79
C ALA A 229 -43.03 9.60 17.72
N LEU A 230 -42.31 9.69 18.84
CA LEU A 230 -42.44 10.81 19.78
C LEU A 230 -41.96 12.13 19.14
N LEU A 231 -40.84 12.11 18.41
CA LEU A 231 -40.34 13.28 17.68
C LEU A 231 -41.34 13.73 16.61
N PHE A 232 -41.88 12.81 15.82
CA PHE A 232 -42.89 13.08 14.80
C PHE A 232 -44.17 13.69 15.39
N LEU A 233 -44.65 13.15 16.51
CA LEU A 233 -45.78 13.70 17.26
C LEU A 233 -45.50 15.12 17.77
N VAL A 234 -44.29 15.39 18.27
CA VAL A 234 -43.88 16.73 18.70
C VAL A 234 -43.85 17.69 17.51
N VAL A 235 -43.18 17.33 16.41
CA VAL A 235 -43.06 18.17 15.19
C VAL A 235 -44.43 18.50 14.58
N ILE A 236 -45.35 17.52 14.48
CA ILE A 236 -46.72 17.76 13.98
C ILE A 236 -47.51 18.69 14.91
N LYS A 237 -47.39 18.50 16.22
CA LYS A 237 -48.14 19.29 17.21
C LYS A 237 -47.59 20.71 17.34
N ASP A 238 -46.33 20.93 16.97
CA ASP A 238 -45.61 22.19 17.09
C ASP A 238 -45.67 23.04 15.81
N THR A 239 -45.62 22.43 14.62
CA THR A 239 -45.82 23.11 13.31
C THR A 239 -47.18 23.80 13.16
N ARG A 240 -48.18 23.43 13.97
CA ARG A 240 -49.55 23.97 13.95
C ARG A 240 -49.77 25.22 14.83
N LYS A 241 -48.74 25.79 15.48
CA LYS A 241 -48.90 26.94 16.41
C LYS A 241 -47.83 28.03 16.21
N ASP A 242 -48.17 29.27 16.58
CA ASP A 242 -47.31 30.46 16.34
C ASP A 242 -46.12 30.60 17.31
N ASN A 243 -46.09 29.83 18.42
CA ASN A 243 -44.97 29.74 19.35
C ASN A 243 -44.39 28.31 19.34
N ALA A 244 -43.85 27.89 18.20
CA ALA A 244 -43.21 26.59 18.03
C ALA A 244 -41.76 26.60 18.56
N ILE A 245 -41.30 25.47 19.10
CA ILE A 245 -39.91 25.20 19.51
C ILE A 245 -39.00 25.16 18.27
N LEU A 246 -39.51 24.65 17.15
CA LEU A 246 -38.83 24.62 15.86
C LEU A 246 -39.36 25.75 14.95
N PRO A 247 -38.49 26.65 14.43
CA PRO A 247 -38.92 27.66 13.47
C PRO A 247 -39.46 27.01 12.18
N LYS A 248 -40.61 27.49 11.66
CA LYS A 248 -41.29 26.93 10.48
C LYS A 248 -40.42 26.97 9.21
N GLU A 249 -39.45 27.88 9.18
CA GLU A 249 -38.51 28.10 8.07
C GLU A 249 -37.59 26.90 7.86
N PHE A 250 -37.22 26.16 8.92
CA PHE A 250 -36.34 24.98 8.82
C PHE A 250 -36.99 23.78 8.13
N LEU A 251 -38.32 23.69 8.15
CA LEU A 251 -39.07 22.56 7.56
C LEU A 251 -39.51 22.84 6.13
N SER A 252 -39.77 24.10 5.80
CA SER A 252 -40.35 24.52 4.51
C SER A 252 -39.31 24.73 3.41
N ASP A 253 -38.14 25.30 3.72
CA ASP A 253 -37.10 25.60 2.72
C ASP A 253 -36.21 24.37 2.41
N SER A 254 -36.22 23.94 1.14
CA SER A 254 -35.39 22.82 0.66
C SER A 254 -33.89 23.04 0.86
N LEU A 255 -33.46 24.29 0.83
CA LEU A 255 -32.07 24.66 0.96
C LEU A 255 -31.62 24.64 2.43
N LEU A 256 -32.48 25.07 3.36
CA LEU A 256 -32.25 24.91 4.80
C LEU A 256 -32.27 23.42 5.22
N ARG A 257 -33.14 22.60 4.64
CA ARG A 257 -33.12 21.13 4.89
C ARG A 257 -31.79 20.50 4.48
N ASN A 258 -31.27 20.86 3.30
CA ASN A 258 -29.96 20.38 2.86
C ASN A 258 -28.85 20.87 3.80
N LEU A 259 -28.92 22.11 4.26
CA LEU A 259 -27.95 22.64 5.22
C LEU A 259 -27.98 21.89 6.56
N CYS A 260 -29.17 21.52 7.06
CA CYS A 260 -29.29 20.67 8.25
C CYS A 260 -28.64 19.30 8.05
N LEU A 261 -28.85 18.67 6.90
CA LEU A 261 -28.19 17.39 6.57
C LEU A 261 -26.66 17.54 6.53
N GLN A 262 -26.16 18.65 5.97
CA GLN A 262 -24.74 18.93 5.89
C GLN A 262 -24.10 19.16 7.27
N ILE A 263 -24.80 19.88 8.17
CA ILE A 263 -24.37 20.07 9.57
C ILE A 263 -24.39 18.74 10.33
N PHE A 264 -25.38 17.89 10.06
CA PHE A 264 -25.49 16.56 10.65
C PHE A 264 -24.31 15.66 10.24
N LEU A 265 -24.03 15.58 8.93
CA LEU A 265 -22.91 14.80 8.38
C LEU A 265 -21.56 15.32 8.89
N LEU A 266 -21.36 16.64 8.98
CA LEU A 266 -20.17 17.23 9.58
C LEU A 266 -20.04 16.83 11.05
N GLY A 267 -21.14 16.85 11.81
CA GLY A 267 -21.18 16.41 13.19
C GLY A 267 -20.72 14.96 13.37
N ALA A 268 -21.22 14.05 12.53
CA ALA A 268 -20.83 12.66 12.51
C ALA A 268 -19.34 12.49 12.18
N PHE A 269 -18.89 13.10 11.07
CA PHE A 269 -17.51 13.06 10.62
C PHE A 269 -16.52 13.56 11.69
N TYR A 270 -16.80 14.73 12.25
CA TYR A 270 -15.98 15.38 13.26
C TYR A 270 -15.82 14.54 14.53
N ASN A 271 -16.92 13.97 15.04
CA ASN A 271 -16.86 13.18 16.26
C ASN A 271 -16.25 11.79 16.05
N ILE A 272 -16.41 11.18 14.87
CA ILE A 272 -15.69 9.94 14.53
C ILE A 272 -14.19 10.19 14.56
N CYS A 273 -13.73 11.26 13.92
CA CYS A 273 -12.32 11.63 13.90
C CYS A 273 -11.78 11.98 15.29
N LEU A 274 -12.56 12.65 16.14
CA LEU A 274 -12.08 12.96 17.49
C LEU A 274 -12.13 11.76 18.43
N ALA A 275 -13.21 11.00 18.45
CA ALA A 275 -13.43 9.98 19.48
C ALA A 275 -12.66 8.68 19.23
N TYR A 276 -12.47 8.28 17.96
CA TYR A 276 -11.97 6.94 17.62
C TYR A 276 -10.58 6.92 17.00
N LEU A 277 -10.19 7.99 16.30
CA LEU A 277 -8.88 8.06 15.66
C LEU A 277 -7.71 7.84 16.65
N PRO A 278 -7.71 8.39 17.88
CA PRO A 278 -6.63 8.10 18.84
C PRO A 278 -6.67 6.66 19.33
N GLY A 279 -7.86 6.11 19.56
CA GLY A 279 -8.05 4.71 19.94
C GLY A 279 -7.50 3.76 18.88
N ILE A 280 -7.79 3.99 17.60
CA ILE A 280 -7.25 3.21 16.48
C ILE A 280 -5.73 3.37 16.39
N MET A 281 -5.21 4.59 16.49
CA MET A 281 -3.76 4.81 16.52
C MET A 281 -3.08 4.01 17.65
N GLN A 282 -3.70 3.95 18.84
CA GLN A 282 -3.10 3.28 20.00
C GLN A 282 -3.31 1.76 20.01
N PHE A 283 -4.52 1.27 19.67
CA PHE A 283 -4.85 -0.15 19.71
C PHE A 283 -4.43 -0.90 18.45
N THR A 284 -4.54 -0.25 17.29
CA THR A 284 -4.33 -0.86 15.97
C THR A 284 -2.92 -0.57 15.45
N LEU A 285 -2.50 0.70 15.46
CA LEU A 285 -1.15 1.09 15.01
C LEU A 285 -0.10 1.00 16.13
N HIS A 286 -0.47 0.41 17.28
CA HIS A 286 0.34 0.26 18.49
C HIS A 286 1.11 1.55 18.89
N MET A 287 0.53 2.72 18.61
CA MET A 287 1.15 4.00 18.93
C MET A 287 1.00 4.29 20.43
N ASN A 288 2.02 4.91 21.01
CA ASN A 288 1.92 5.40 22.37
C ASN A 288 0.89 6.55 22.48
N PRO A 289 0.23 6.72 23.65
CA PRO A 289 -0.70 7.80 23.92
C PRO A 289 -0.17 9.20 23.55
N ASP A 290 1.10 9.49 23.84
CA ASP A 290 1.77 10.75 23.52
C ASP A 290 1.82 11.05 22.01
N ARG A 291 2.16 10.06 21.18
CA ARG A 291 2.17 10.18 19.71
C ARG A 291 0.77 10.36 19.14
N SER A 292 -0.21 9.59 19.62
CA SER A 292 -1.59 9.71 19.16
C SER A 292 -2.21 11.08 19.51
N GLY A 293 -1.93 11.61 20.71
CA GLY A 293 -2.35 12.95 21.13
C GLY A 293 -1.67 14.04 20.31
N THR A 294 -0.39 13.88 19.97
CA THR A 294 0.34 14.81 19.10
C THR A 294 -0.22 14.82 17.68
N LEU A 295 -0.55 13.66 17.11
CA LEU A 295 -1.17 13.56 15.78
C LEU A 295 -2.59 14.14 15.75
N LEU A 296 -3.40 13.89 16.79
CA LEU A 296 -4.73 14.49 16.90
C LEU A 296 -4.65 16.03 16.99
N THR A 297 -3.59 16.56 17.60
CA THR A 297 -3.34 18.00 17.69
C THR A 297 -3.13 18.61 16.30
N VAL A 298 -2.46 17.90 15.37
CA VAL A 298 -2.31 18.35 13.97
C VAL A 298 -3.67 18.53 13.30
N PHE A 299 -4.57 17.55 13.45
CA PHE A 299 -5.93 17.62 12.93
C PHE A 299 -6.71 18.82 13.48
N VAL A 300 -6.68 19.04 14.80
CA VAL A 300 -7.39 20.13 15.47
C VAL A 300 -6.83 21.50 15.07
N PHE A 301 -5.51 21.67 15.00
CA PHE A 301 -4.90 22.94 14.56
C PHE A 301 -5.23 23.24 13.10
N ALA A 302 -5.15 22.24 12.23
CA ALA A 302 -5.53 22.36 10.83
C ALA A 302 -7.02 22.75 10.68
N MET A 303 -7.92 22.18 11.50
CA MET A 303 -9.31 22.61 11.58
C MET A 303 -9.47 24.07 11.99
N GLY A 304 -8.62 24.54 12.90
CA GLY A 304 -8.59 25.94 13.26
C GLY A 304 -8.24 26.88 12.11
N ILE A 305 -7.17 26.54 11.39
CA ILE A 305 -6.73 27.28 10.20
C ILE A 305 -7.83 27.27 9.12
N GLY A 306 -8.45 26.11 8.89
CA GLY A 306 -9.56 25.95 7.95
C GLY A 306 -10.78 26.80 8.30
N SER A 307 -11.09 26.93 9.60
CA SER A 307 -12.20 27.75 10.09
C SER A 307 -11.98 29.25 9.84
N VAL A 308 -10.74 29.72 9.98
CA VAL A 308 -10.38 31.10 9.63
C VAL A 308 -10.47 31.31 8.11
N ALA A 309 -9.98 30.36 7.32
CA ALA A 309 -10.03 30.43 5.86
C ALA A 309 -11.48 30.45 5.33
N GLY A 310 -12.35 29.56 5.82
CA GLY A 310 -13.76 29.53 5.43
C GLY A 310 -14.54 30.76 5.90
N GLY A 311 -14.20 31.31 7.08
CA GLY A 311 -14.79 32.57 7.57
C GLY A 311 -14.36 33.82 6.81
N ALA A 312 -13.18 33.82 6.18
CA ALA A 312 -12.69 34.94 5.38
C ALA A 312 -13.36 35.05 4.00
N ALA A 313 -13.93 33.96 3.49
CA ALA A 313 -14.56 33.87 2.18
C ALA A 313 -15.99 34.44 2.18
N LYS A 314 -16.12 35.77 2.29
CA LYS A 314 -17.42 36.47 2.21
C LYS A 314 -18.07 36.25 0.84
N HIS A 315 -19.36 35.86 0.82
CA HIS A 315 -20.20 35.68 -0.38
C HIS A 315 -19.86 34.48 -1.28
N LYS A 316 -19.09 33.50 -0.79
CA LYS A 316 -18.76 32.24 -1.50
C LYS A 316 -18.97 31.01 -0.62
N GLU A 317 -19.94 31.06 0.28
CA GLU A 317 -20.12 30.03 1.31
C GLU A 317 -20.46 28.66 0.68
N ARG A 318 -21.14 28.65 -0.48
CA ARG A 318 -21.49 27.44 -1.23
C ARG A 318 -20.26 26.73 -1.80
N GLU A 319 -19.37 27.49 -2.42
CA GLU A 319 -18.10 26.98 -2.95
C GLU A 319 -17.20 26.48 -1.81
N MET A 320 -17.19 27.19 -0.69
CA MET A 320 -16.41 26.78 0.49
C MET A 320 -16.94 25.48 1.10
N ILE A 321 -18.27 25.25 1.12
CA ILE A 321 -18.83 23.97 1.57
C ILE A 321 -18.37 22.81 0.66
N ALA A 322 -18.37 23.01 -0.66
CA ALA A 322 -17.87 22.00 -1.60
C ALA A 322 -16.37 21.73 -1.42
N ILE A 323 -15.55 22.79 -1.34
CA ILE A 323 -14.10 22.69 -1.10
C ILE A 323 -13.84 21.94 0.22
N GLY A 324 -14.59 22.24 1.27
CA GLY A 324 -14.47 21.59 2.57
C GLY A 324 -14.68 20.08 2.50
N TRP A 325 -15.76 19.61 1.86
CA TRP A 325 -16.01 18.17 1.71
C TRP A 325 -15.02 17.46 0.77
N ILE A 326 -14.59 18.12 -0.32
CA ILE A 326 -13.55 17.58 -1.21
C ILE A 326 -12.23 17.43 -0.46
N THR A 327 -11.88 18.40 0.40
CA THR A 327 -10.66 18.35 1.21
C THR A 327 -10.74 17.23 2.26
N CYS A 328 -11.91 17.02 2.88
CA CYS A 328 -12.14 15.86 3.76
C CYS A 328 -12.05 14.53 3.00
N LEU A 329 -12.59 14.44 1.78
CA LEU A 329 -12.51 13.23 0.96
C LEU A 329 -11.07 12.92 0.54
N ALA A 330 -10.31 13.94 0.11
CA ALA A 330 -8.90 13.78 -0.21
C ALA A 330 -8.09 13.35 1.03
N GLY A 331 -8.35 13.96 2.19
CA GLY A 331 -7.71 13.57 3.44
C GLY A 331 -8.05 12.14 3.86
N SER A 332 -9.30 11.68 3.68
CA SER A 332 -9.68 10.31 4.04
C SER A 332 -9.01 9.27 3.13
N LEU A 333 -8.88 9.55 1.83
CA LEU A 333 -8.18 8.68 0.88
C LEU A 333 -6.67 8.61 1.13
N LEU A 334 -6.07 9.70 1.61
CA LEU A 334 -4.64 9.78 1.93
C LEU A 334 -4.29 9.13 3.26
N MET A 335 -5.27 8.71 4.08
CA MET A 335 -5.03 8.18 5.42
C MET A 335 -4.08 6.97 5.45
N LYS A 336 -4.16 6.08 4.45
CA LYS A 336 -3.30 4.89 4.38
C LYS A 336 -1.84 5.19 4.03
N SER A 337 -1.58 6.28 3.30
CA SER A 337 -0.26 6.55 2.71
C SER A 337 0.48 7.72 3.35
N PHE A 338 -0.23 8.71 3.89
CA PHE A 338 0.36 9.94 4.41
C PHE A 338 -0.41 10.49 5.62
N ILE A 339 -0.32 9.83 6.77
CA ILE A 339 -1.13 10.15 7.97
C ILE A 339 -1.11 11.63 8.38
N VAL A 340 0.04 12.29 8.41
CA VAL A 340 0.12 13.72 8.80
C VAL A 340 -0.57 14.62 7.76
N ILE A 341 -0.37 14.35 6.47
CA ILE A 341 -0.98 15.12 5.37
C ILE A 341 -2.49 14.88 5.36
N ALA A 342 -2.90 13.63 5.54
CA ALA A 342 -4.29 13.22 5.66
C ALA A 342 -4.98 13.95 6.82
N LEU A 343 -4.41 13.91 8.03
CA LEU A 343 -4.95 14.62 9.20
C LEU A 343 -4.98 16.13 9.02
N THR A 344 -3.99 16.69 8.33
CA THR A 344 -3.98 18.13 7.99
C THR A 344 -5.11 18.46 7.02
N ALA A 345 -5.33 17.66 5.98
CA ALA A 345 -6.42 17.84 5.02
C ALA A 345 -7.80 17.64 5.68
N LEU A 346 -7.97 16.59 6.49
CA LEU A 346 -9.20 16.34 7.25
C LEU A 346 -9.51 17.48 8.21
N GLY A 347 -8.49 18.00 8.89
CA GLY A 347 -8.60 19.18 9.75
C GLY A 347 -9.04 20.39 8.94
N LEU A 348 -8.27 20.80 7.93
CA LEU A 348 -8.59 21.96 7.08
C LEU A 348 -10.00 21.87 6.49
N GLY A 349 -10.38 20.72 5.93
CA GLY A 349 -11.70 20.50 5.35
C GLY A 349 -12.83 20.66 6.36
N SER A 350 -12.71 20.02 7.54
CA SER A 350 -13.73 20.12 8.60
C SER A 350 -13.85 21.55 9.16
N GLY A 351 -12.75 22.30 9.21
CA GLY A 351 -12.74 23.71 9.62
C GLY A 351 -13.45 24.63 8.62
N ILE A 352 -13.15 24.47 7.33
CA ILE A 352 -13.83 25.23 6.26
C ILE A 352 -15.33 24.95 6.28
N LEU A 353 -15.72 23.67 6.41
CA LEU A 353 -17.14 23.27 6.51
C LEU A 353 -17.84 23.94 7.71
N MET A 354 -17.22 23.91 8.88
CA MET A 354 -17.81 24.46 10.11
C MET A 354 -18.12 25.95 9.96
N SER A 355 -17.16 26.75 9.50
CA SER A 355 -17.31 28.19 9.33
C SER A 355 -18.29 28.56 8.21
N ALA A 356 -18.22 27.86 7.06
CA ALA A 356 -19.08 28.14 5.91
C ALA A 356 -20.54 27.76 6.17
N LEU A 357 -20.82 26.61 6.81
CA LEU A 357 -22.18 26.18 7.14
C LEU A 357 -22.85 27.12 8.16
N LEU A 358 -22.13 27.51 9.22
CA LEU A 358 -22.65 28.43 10.23
C LEU A 358 -22.86 29.84 9.65
N GLY A 359 -21.92 30.34 8.83
CA GLY A 359 -22.06 31.62 8.13
C GLY A 359 -23.25 31.65 7.18
N TYR A 360 -23.44 30.57 6.41
CA TYR A 360 -24.56 30.47 5.47
C TYR A 360 -25.91 30.32 6.19
N ALA A 361 -25.97 29.62 7.33
CA ALA A 361 -27.17 29.57 8.17
C ALA A 361 -27.55 30.95 8.73
N ALA A 362 -26.56 31.67 9.28
CA ALA A 362 -26.78 32.95 9.95
C ALA A 362 -27.23 34.07 8.99
N THR A 363 -26.77 34.05 7.73
CA THR A 363 -27.14 35.07 6.72
C THR A 363 -28.56 34.93 6.18
N ARG A 364 -29.20 33.76 6.33
CA ARG A 364 -30.53 33.46 5.77
C ARG A 364 -31.69 33.67 6.73
N THR A 365 -31.44 33.70 8.03
CA THR A 365 -32.48 33.82 9.07
C THR A 365 -32.31 35.10 9.87
N VAL A 366 -32.96 36.18 9.43
CA VAL A 366 -32.73 37.57 9.91
C VAL A 366 -33.27 37.82 11.34
N HIS A 367 -34.23 37.03 11.83
CA HIS A 367 -34.94 37.35 13.08
C HIS A 367 -34.50 36.58 14.34
N HIS A 368 -33.78 35.46 14.23
CA HIS A 368 -33.49 34.56 15.38
C HIS A 368 -32.07 33.94 15.33
N ALA A 369 -31.02 34.76 15.17
CA ALA A 369 -29.63 34.27 15.01
C ALA A 369 -29.15 33.36 16.16
N ALA A 370 -29.53 33.66 17.41
CA ALA A 370 -29.17 32.83 18.56
C ALA A 370 -29.87 31.45 18.53
N GLY A 371 -31.14 31.40 18.14
CA GLY A 371 -31.90 30.15 18.02
C GLY A 371 -31.40 29.25 16.88
N VAL A 372 -30.98 29.86 15.76
CA VAL A 372 -30.41 29.15 14.60
C VAL A 372 -29.06 28.52 14.93
N ASN A 373 -28.19 29.23 15.65
CA ASN A 373 -26.91 28.68 16.10
C ASN A 373 -27.11 27.57 17.14
N SER A 374 -28.04 27.72 18.09
CA SER A 374 -28.41 26.65 19.03
C SER A 374 -28.96 25.41 18.31
N MET A 375 -29.77 25.60 17.26
CA MET A 375 -30.30 24.51 16.43
C MET A 375 -29.19 23.82 15.62
N ALA A 376 -28.28 24.59 15.02
CA ALA A 376 -27.12 24.04 14.32
C ALA A 376 -26.22 23.24 15.27
N HIS A 377 -26.00 23.73 16.49
CA HIS A 377 -25.27 22.99 17.53
C HIS A 377 -25.97 21.69 17.91
N LEU A 378 -27.29 21.70 18.07
CA LEU A 378 -28.08 20.49 18.36
C LEU A 378 -27.96 19.45 17.23
N ILE A 379 -28.19 19.85 15.98
CA ILE A 379 -28.13 18.97 14.81
C ILE A 379 -26.74 18.35 14.67
N ARG A 380 -25.69 19.16 14.85
CA ARG A 380 -24.29 18.70 14.83
C ARG A 380 -24.01 17.69 15.94
N ASN A 381 -24.49 17.94 17.17
CA ASN A 381 -24.29 17.02 18.28
C ASN A 381 -25.04 15.69 18.06
N LEU A 382 -26.27 15.73 17.52
CA LEU A 382 -27.03 14.53 17.14
C LEU A 382 -26.29 13.71 16.08
N GLY A 383 -25.77 14.37 15.04
CA GLY A 383 -24.92 13.73 14.03
C GLY A 383 -23.68 13.12 14.66
N GLY A 384 -23.04 13.84 15.60
CA GLY A 384 -21.87 13.38 16.33
C GLY A 384 -22.11 12.14 17.19
N SER A 385 -23.23 12.10 17.91
CA SER A 385 -23.64 10.91 18.67
C SER A 385 -23.88 9.72 17.74
N LEU A 386 -24.66 9.87 16.66
CA LEU A 386 -24.89 8.78 15.71
C LEU A 386 -23.57 8.30 15.06
N GLY A 387 -22.71 9.23 14.63
CA GLY A 387 -21.43 8.90 14.00
C GLY A 387 -20.53 8.09 14.93
N ALA A 388 -20.41 8.52 16.20
CA ALA A 388 -19.64 7.78 17.19
C ALA A 388 -20.17 6.34 17.40
N ILE A 389 -21.49 6.19 17.45
CA ILE A 389 -22.15 4.90 17.68
C ILE A 389 -22.00 3.99 16.46
N LEU A 390 -22.27 4.49 15.24
CA LEU A 390 -22.08 3.74 13.98
C LEU A 390 -20.65 3.21 13.85
N PHE A 391 -19.67 3.97 14.34
CA PHE A 391 -18.27 3.58 14.27
C PHE A 391 -17.83 2.60 15.38
N GLN A 392 -18.54 2.56 16.51
CA GLN A 392 -18.32 1.53 17.53
C GLN A 392 -18.66 0.12 17.00
N PHE A 393 -19.62 0.00 16.07
CA PHE A 393 -19.92 -1.27 15.40
C PHE A 393 -18.71 -1.79 14.62
N THR A 394 -17.96 -0.91 13.95
CA THR A 394 -16.79 -1.26 13.13
C THR A 394 -15.53 -1.58 13.94
N LEU A 395 -15.46 -1.23 15.23
CA LEU A 395 -14.35 -1.67 16.10
C LEU A 395 -14.36 -3.18 16.41
N HIS A 396 -15.46 -3.88 16.12
CA HIS A 396 -15.54 -5.35 16.19
C HIS A 396 -15.16 -6.02 14.85
N PHE A 397 -14.78 -5.24 13.84
CA PHE A 397 -14.37 -5.70 12.52
C PHE A 397 -12.93 -5.24 12.20
N PRO A 398 -12.19 -5.91 11.29
CA PRO A 398 -10.79 -5.59 10.99
C PRO A 398 -10.56 -4.17 10.45
N GLU A 399 -9.31 -3.71 10.50
CA GLU A 399 -8.83 -2.31 10.36
C GLU A 399 -9.35 -1.50 9.16
N ASN A 400 -9.84 -2.15 8.09
CA ASN A 400 -10.23 -1.50 6.83
C ASN A 400 -11.50 -0.65 6.91
N TYR A 401 -12.39 -0.92 7.87
CA TYR A 401 -13.71 -0.25 7.92
C TYR A 401 -13.69 1.20 8.46
N PHE A 402 -12.62 1.64 9.15
CA PHE A 402 -12.52 3.04 9.61
C PHE A 402 -12.38 4.02 8.47
N ILE A 403 -11.39 3.77 7.61
CA ILE A 403 -11.07 4.65 6.49
C ILE A 403 -12.23 4.64 5.51
N GLU A 404 -12.85 3.48 5.28
CA GLU A 404 -14.07 3.34 4.48
C GLU A 404 -15.23 4.14 5.08
N GLY A 405 -15.47 4.06 6.39
CA GLY A 405 -16.54 4.80 7.07
C GLY A 405 -16.40 6.33 6.95
N ILE A 406 -15.21 6.87 7.24
CA ILE A 406 -14.98 8.33 7.09
C ILE A 406 -15.03 8.77 5.62
N THR A 407 -14.60 7.90 4.70
CA THR A 407 -14.67 8.13 3.25
C THR A 407 -16.10 8.12 2.75
N ILE A 408 -16.95 7.20 3.22
CA ILE A 408 -18.38 7.14 2.88
C ILE A 408 -19.09 8.40 3.38
N ILE A 409 -18.79 8.89 4.58
CA ILE A 409 -19.39 10.13 5.08
C ILE A 409 -18.92 11.34 4.27
N ALA A 410 -17.63 11.43 3.95
CA ALA A 410 -17.10 12.49 3.10
C ALA A 410 -17.67 12.44 1.66
N LEU A 411 -17.84 11.23 1.12
CA LEU A 411 -18.48 10.98 -0.17
C LEU A 411 -19.96 11.34 -0.15
N SER A 412 -20.66 11.03 0.94
CA SER A 412 -22.07 11.40 1.12
C SER A 412 -22.25 12.91 1.25
N GLY A 413 -21.33 13.59 1.96
CA GLY A 413 -21.28 15.04 2.05
C GLY A 413 -21.03 15.72 0.70
N THR A 414 -20.03 15.24 -0.06
CA THR A 414 -19.73 15.70 -1.43
C THR A 414 -20.88 15.41 -2.41
N ALA A 415 -21.47 14.22 -2.37
CA ALA A 415 -22.61 13.86 -3.22
C ALA A 415 -23.86 14.70 -2.89
N SER A 416 -24.18 14.88 -1.61
CA SER A 416 -25.32 15.68 -1.16
C SER A 416 -25.19 17.15 -1.62
N ILE A 417 -24.00 17.74 -1.57
CA ILE A 417 -23.79 19.12 -2.01
C ILE A 417 -23.81 19.23 -3.54
N LEU A 418 -23.26 18.24 -4.27
CA LEU A 418 -23.33 18.18 -5.73
C LEU A 418 -24.76 17.98 -6.24
N LEU A 419 -25.57 17.17 -5.54
CA LEU A 419 -27.00 17.00 -5.82
C LEU A 419 -27.80 18.28 -5.51
N ALA A 420 -27.49 18.95 -4.40
CA ALA A 420 -28.09 20.23 -4.05
C ALA A 420 -27.73 21.34 -5.06
N PHE A 421 -26.55 21.29 -5.68
CA PHE A 421 -26.10 22.24 -6.70
C PHE A 421 -26.50 21.87 -8.13
N LYS A 422 -26.73 20.58 -8.43
CA LYS A 422 -27.37 20.14 -9.69
C LYS A 422 -28.89 20.40 -9.71
N TYR A 423 -29.50 20.76 -8.58
CA TYR A 423 -30.93 21.03 -8.49
C TYR A 423 -31.29 22.42 -9.09
N LYS A 424 -31.35 22.49 -10.42
CA LYS A 424 -32.32 23.36 -11.09
C LYS A 424 -33.70 22.69 -10.98
N PRO A 425 -34.79 23.40 -10.64
CA PRO A 425 -36.10 22.79 -10.58
C PRO A 425 -36.51 22.40 -12.00
N GLY A 426 -36.52 21.09 -12.26
CA GLY A 426 -37.07 20.51 -13.49
C GLY A 426 -36.21 19.42 -14.10
N LYS A 427 -36.79 18.21 -14.11
CA LYS A 427 -36.51 17.02 -14.95
C LYS A 427 -35.72 15.85 -14.34
N THR A 428 -36.53 14.85 -13.95
CA THR A 428 -36.43 13.41 -14.22
C THR A 428 -35.40 12.54 -13.48
N LEU A 429 -35.92 11.77 -12.51
CA LEU A 429 -35.31 10.61 -11.82
C LEU A 429 -36.10 9.32 -12.10
N LYS A 430 -36.59 9.11 -13.33
CA LYS A 430 -37.39 7.91 -13.71
C LYS A 430 -36.80 7.08 -14.86
N LYS A 431 -35.56 7.35 -15.29
CA LYS A 431 -35.02 6.77 -16.55
C LYS A 431 -34.08 5.57 -16.34
N GLU A 432 -33.40 5.46 -15.21
CA GLU A 432 -32.35 4.43 -15.01
C GLU A 432 -32.91 3.02 -14.76
N GLU A 433 -34.03 2.85 -14.06
CA GLU A 433 -34.69 1.54 -13.92
C GLU A 433 -35.43 1.06 -15.18
N ALA A 434 -35.70 1.96 -16.14
CA ALA A 434 -36.41 1.61 -17.38
C ALA A 434 -35.49 1.14 -18.52
N LEU A 435 -34.17 1.36 -18.40
CA LEU A 435 -33.19 1.05 -19.45
C LEU A 435 -32.67 -0.40 -19.38
N SER A 436 -32.71 -1.05 -18.22
CA SER A 436 -32.21 -2.43 -18.02
C SER A 436 -33.13 -3.54 -18.58
N MET A 437 -34.29 -3.19 -19.13
CA MET A 437 -35.31 -4.15 -19.60
C MET A 437 -35.48 -4.16 -21.15
N LYS A 438 -34.71 -3.36 -21.89
CA LYS A 438 -34.80 -3.29 -23.36
C LYS A 438 -33.99 -4.40 -24.05
N TYR A 439 -34.48 -4.92 -25.16
CA TYR A 439 -33.74 -5.91 -25.96
C TYR A 439 -32.76 -5.28 -26.94
N VAL A 440 -33.02 -4.08 -27.45
CA VAL A 440 -32.12 -3.36 -28.36
C VAL A 440 -31.91 -1.90 -27.92
N MET A 441 -30.68 -1.41 -28.05
CA MET A 441 -30.28 -0.04 -27.67
C MET A 441 -29.45 0.63 -28.76
N LYS A 442 -29.78 1.87 -29.15
CA LYS A 442 -28.95 2.66 -30.09
C LYS A 442 -27.65 3.10 -29.44
N PHE A 443 -26.60 3.31 -30.23
CA PHE A 443 -25.36 3.92 -29.71
C PHE A 443 -25.59 5.28 -29.03
N SER A 444 -26.53 6.11 -29.51
CA SER A 444 -26.90 7.37 -28.87
C SER A 444 -27.47 7.20 -27.45
N GLU A 445 -28.03 6.04 -27.12
CA GLU A 445 -28.61 5.72 -25.82
C GLU A 445 -27.63 5.05 -24.86
N ILE A 446 -26.54 4.48 -25.38
CA ILE A 446 -25.53 3.73 -24.61
C ILE A 446 -24.46 4.68 -24.06
N ARG A 447 -24.04 4.44 -22.81
CA ARG A 447 -22.90 5.10 -22.15
C ARG A 447 -21.88 4.06 -21.69
N LYS A 448 -20.69 4.53 -21.27
CA LYS A 448 -19.62 3.66 -20.77
C LYS A 448 -20.05 2.79 -19.58
N GLU A 449 -21.00 3.24 -18.77
CA GLU A 449 -21.48 2.51 -17.60
C GLU A 449 -22.37 1.31 -17.96
N ASP A 450 -22.88 1.25 -19.20
CA ASP A 450 -23.83 0.22 -19.66
C ASP A 450 -23.14 -1.08 -20.12
N ILE A 451 -21.90 -1.36 -19.69
CA ILE A 451 -21.12 -2.57 -20.07
C ILE A 451 -21.89 -3.86 -19.77
N LEU A 452 -22.64 -3.91 -18.67
CA LEU A 452 -23.45 -5.09 -18.33
C LEU A 452 -24.59 -5.34 -19.33
N ALA A 453 -25.07 -4.31 -20.01
CA ALA A 453 -26.16 -4.40 -21.00
C ALA A 453 -25.65 -4.52 -22.44
N ALA A 454 -24.67 -3.72 -22.84
CA ALA A 454 -24.16 -3.64 -24.22
C ALA A 454 -22.82 -4.39 -24.46
N GLY A 455 -22.25 -4.99 -23.41
CA GLY A 455 -20.90 -5.56 -23.43
C GLY A 455 -19.81 -4.50 -23.59
N GLY A 456 -18.54 -4.92 -23.47
CA GLY A 456 -17.40 -4.00 -23.51
C GLY A 456 -17.30 -3.17 -24.80
N LYS A 457 -17.39 -3.82 -25.96
CA LYS A 457 -17.32 -3.15 -27.26
C LYS A 457 -18.49 -2.19 -27.49
N GLY A 458 -19.72 -2.64 -27.20
CA GLY A 458 -20.93 -1.85 -27.39
C GLY A 458 -20.94 -0.59 -26.52
N ALA A 459 -20.52 -0.71 -25.26
CA ALA A 459 -20.39 0.43 -24.34
C ALA A 459 -19.33 1.44 -24.81
N ASN A 460 -18.16 0.98 -25.24
CA ASN A 460 -17.09 1.87 -25.75
C ASN A 460 -17.52 2.60 -27.03
N LEU A 461 -18.21 1.92 -27.96
CA LEU A 461 -18.72 2.53 -29.18
C LEU A 461 -19.84 3.54 -28.91
N GLY A 462 -20.77 3.22 -28.01
CA GLY A 462 -21.81 4.16 -27.56
C GLY A 462 -21.23 5.42 -26.95
N GLU A 463 -20.27 5.26 -26.04
CA GLU A 463 -19.55 6.38 -25.39
C GLU A 463 -18.88 7.30 -26.42
N LEU A 464 -18.13 6.72 -27.36
CA LEU A 464 -17.43 7.48 -28.40
C LEU A 464 -18.40 8.17 -29.37
N PHE A 465 -19.49 7.51 -29.74
CA PHE A 465 -20.52 8.08 -30.61
C PHE A 465 -21.15 9.33 -29.95
N ASN A 466 -21.47 9.27 -28.65
CA ASN A 466 -22.03 10.40 -27.91
C ASN A 466 -21.02 11.54 -27.69
N ALA A 467 -19.74 11.22 -27.58
CA ALA A 467 -18.66 12.18 -27.48
C ALA A 467 -18.30 12.85 -28.83
N GLY A 468 -18.97 12.49 -29.93
CA GLY A 468 -18.80 13.11 -31.25
C GLY A 468 -17.60 12.60 -32.04
N PHE A 469 -17.05 11.43 -31.68
CA PHE A 469 -16.02 10.77 -32.49
C PHE A 469 -16.64 10.21 -33.79
N PRO A 470 -15.84 9.97 -34.85
CA PRO A 470 -16.34 9.52 -36.15
C PRO A 470 -16.67 8.02 -36.14
N VAL A 471 -17.58 7.61 -35.26
CA VAL A 471 -18.05 6.22 -35.13
C VAL A 471 -19.22 5.99 -36.10
N PRO A 472 -19.22 4.93 -36.92
CA PRO A 472 -20.37 4.56 -37.73
C PRO A 472 -21.62 4.29 -36.88
N GLU A 473 -22.78 4.71 -37.36
CA GLU A 473 -24.06 4.49 -36.68
C GLU A 473 -24.34 3.00 -36.48
N GLY A 474 -25.01 2.67 -35.38
CA GLY A 474 -25.31 1.30 -35.01
C GLY A 474 -26.09 1.19 -33.71
N PHE A 475 -26.35 -0.04 -33.31
CA PHE A 475 -27.08 -0.41 -32.11
C PHE A 475 -26.50 -1.69 -31.50
N SER A 476 -26.84 -1.96 -30.24
CA SER A 476 -26.46 -3.18 -29.53
C SER A 476 -27.71 -3.95 -29.14
N ILE A 477 -27.74 -5.24 -29.47
CA ILE A 477 -28.68 -6.22 -28.93
C ILE A 477 -28.16 -6.59 -27.54
N THR A 478 -28.96 -6.37 -26.51
CA THR A 478 -28.49 -6.38 -25.13
C THR A 478 -28.21 -7.79 -24.61
N SER A 479 -27.41 -7.88 -23.55
CA SER A 479 -27.17 -9.12 -22.79
C SER A 479 -28.47 -9.74 -22.25
N HIS A 480 -29.46 -8.91 -21.92
CA HIS A 480 -30.79 -9.37 -21.53
C HIS A 480 -31.49 -10.15 -22.66
N ALA A 481 -31.34 -9.72 -23.92
CA ALA A 481 -31.87 -10.45 -25.07
C ALA A 481 -31.20 -11.83 -25.22
N PHE A 482 -29.90 -11.93 -24.93
CA PHE A 482 -29.18 -13.20 -24.90
C PHE A 482 -29.67 -14.11 -23.76
N ASP A 483 -29.83 -13.59 -22.55
CA ASP A 483 -30.30 -14.38 -21.41
C ASP A 483 -31.72 -14.94 -21.66
N GLU A 484 -32.60 -14.13 -22.25
CA GLU A 484 -33.95 -14.56 -22.67
C GLU A 484 -33.90 -15.56 -23.83
N TYR A 485 -32.99 -15.38 -24.80
CA TYR A 485 -32.77 -16.36 -25.88
C TYR A 485 -32.37 -17.72 -25.32
N MET A 486 -31.45 -17.76 -24.34
CA MET A 486 -31.01 -18.98 -23.68
C MET A 486 -32.15 -19.65 -22.90
N LYS A 487 -32.96 -18.89 -22.16
CA LYS A 487 -34.10 -19.41 -21.41
C LYS A 487 -35.19 -19.97 -22.32
N ARG A 488 -35.63 -19.21 -23.33
CA ARG A 488 -36.76 -19.57 -24.21
C ARG A 488 -36.46 -20.78 -25.09
N ASN A 489 -35.21 -20.98 -25.46
CA ASN A 489 -34.77 -22.15 -26.22
C ASN A 489 -34.39 -23.36 -25.33
N GLY A 490 -34.56 -23.25 -24.00
CA GLY A 490 -34.31 -24.36 -23.07
C GLY A 490 -32.83 -24.69 -22.84
N PHE A 491 -31.93 -23.74 -23.09
CA PHE A 491 -30.47 -23.93 -22.97
C PHE A 491 -29.94 -23.69 -21.55
N VAL A 492 -30.81 -23.42 -20.57
CA VAL A 492 -30.44 -23.17 -19.16
C VAL A 492 -30.65 -24.43 -18.33
N SER A 493 -29.53 -25.08 -17.95
CA SER A 493 -29.40 -26.12 -16.91
C SER A 493 -30.04 -27.50 -17.17
N SER A 494 -29.23 -28.46 -17.63
CA SER A 494 -29.34 -29.86 -17.20
C SER A 494 -28.10 -30.24 -16.36
N PRO A 495 -28.25 -30.82 -15.15
CA PRO A 495 -27.12 -31.25 -14.31
C PRO A 495 -26.34 -32.46 -14.87
N SER A 496 -26.75 -32.98 -16.03
CA SER A 496 -26.18 -34.15 -16.67
C SER A 496 -25.20 -33.73 -17.78
N GLY A 497 -23.92 -33.60 -17.44
CA GLY A 497 -22.70 -33.90 -18.23
C GLY A 497 -22.54 -33.57 -19.73
N ASN A 498 -23.57 -33.15 -20.47
CA ASN A 498 -23.49 -32.85 -21.90
C ASN A 498 -23.16 -31.36 -22.06
N SER A 499 -21.97 -31.09 -22.61
CA SER A 499 -21.55 -29.73 -22.94
C SER A 499 -22.38 -29.23 -24.13
N LEU A 500 -23.22 -28.22 -23.91
CA LEU A 500 -23.91 -27.47 -24.98
C LEU A 500 -22.90 -27.02 -26.04
N THR A 501 -23.18 -27.37 -27.30
CA THR A 501 -22.32 -27.04 -28.43
C THR A 501 -22.77 -25.75 -29.13
N SER A 502 -21.82 -25.05 -29.77
CA SER A 502 -22.12 -23.88 -30.62
C SER A 502 -23.20 -24.18 -31.66
N GLU A 503 -23.19 -25.37 -32.27
CA GLU A 503 -24.17 -25.75 -33.30
C GLU A 503 -25.60 -25.86 -32.77
N GLU A 504 -25.79 -26.31 -31.53
CA GLU A 504 -27.11 -26.39 -30.88
C GLU A 504 -27.66 -25.00 -30.59
N VAL A 505 -26.82 -24.11 -30.07
CA VAL A 505 -27.20 -22.72 -29.74
C VAL A 505 -27.50 -21.92 -31.01
N ALA A 506 -26.80 -22.17 -32.12
CA ALA A 506 -27.05 -21.49 -33.40
C ALA A 506 -28.40 -21.87 -34.04
N LYS A 507 -28.95 -23.06 -33.72
CA LYS A 507 -30.24 -23.55 -34.24
C LYS A 507 -31.45 -23.01 -33.47
N GLY A 508 -31.24 -22.30 -32.35
CA GLY A 508 -32.32 -21.68 -31.60
C GLY A 508 -33.12 -20.67 -32.43
N GLN A 509 -34.33 -20.38 -31.97
CA GLN A 509 -35.24 -19.43 -32.62
C GLN A 509 -35.25 -18.10 -31.86
N LEU A 510 -35.20 -17.00 -32.59
CA LEU A 510 -35.54 -15.68 -32.07
C LEU A 510 -37.07 -15.60 -31.97
N TRP A 511 -37.58 -14.85 -31.00
CA TRP A 511 -39.02 -14.63 -30.88
C TRP A 511 -39.43 -13.38 -31.64
N LYS A 512 -40.68 -13.33 -32.08
CA LYS A 512 -41.19 -12.31 -32.99
C LYS A 512 -40.97 -10.89 -32.48
N GLU A 513 -41.17 -10.64 -31.19
CA GLU A 513 -40.96 -9.30 -30.61
C GLU A 513 -39.50 -8.82 -30.71
N LEU A 514 -38.50 -9.71 -30.62
CA LEU A 514 -37.09 -9.35 -30.81
C LEU A 514 -36.73 -9.17 -32.29
N GLU A 515 -37.30 -9.99 -33.17
CA GLU A 515 -37.12 -9.85 -34.62
C GLU A 515 -37.68 -8.50 -35.09
N ASP A 516 -38.90 -8.15 -34.69
CA ASP A 516 -39.55 -6.88 -35.02
C ASP A 516 -38.71 -5.69 -34.50
N GLU A 517 -38.21 -5.77 -33.26
CA GLU A 517 -37.36 -4.72 -32.70
C GLU A 517 -36.04 -4.58 -33.48
N ILE A 518 -35.33 -5.68 -33.77
CA ILE A 518 -34.11 -5.65 -34.59
C ILE A 518 -34.39 -5.08 -35.99
N ALA A 519 -35.52 -5.43 -36.61
CA ALA A 519 -35.91 -4.94 -37.93
C ALA A 519 -36.13 -3.42 -37.92
N ASP A 520 -36.82 -2.89 -36.91
CA ASP A 520 -37.05 -1.45 -36.76
C ASP A 520 -35.72 -0.67 -36.68
N TYR A 521 -34.77 -1.16 -35.87
CA TYR A 521 -33.45 -0.52 -35.75
C TYR A 521 -32.60 -0.69 -37.01
N TYR A 522 -32.67 -1.84 -37.69
CA TYR A 522 -31.96 -2.08 -38.95
C TYR A 522 -32.47 -1.19 -40.08
N HIS A 523 -33.80 -1.09 -40.25
CA HIS A 523 -34.39 -0.20 -41.26
C HIS A 523 -34.11 1.28 -40.97
N ALA A 524 -33.97 1.67 -39.70
CA ALA A 524 -33.58 3.02 -39.32
C ALA A 524 -32.14 3.41 -39.76
N LEU A 525 -31.26 2.43 -40.02
CA LEU A 525 -29.93 2.69 -40.59
C LEU A 525 -29.97 3.02 -42.10
N GLY A 526 -31.10 2.74 -42.77
CA GLY A 526 -31.38 3.00 -44.17
C GLY A 526 -31.74 1.73 -44.97
N PRO A 527 -32.54 1.83 -46.04
CA PRO A 527 -32.88 0.69 -46.89
C PRO A 527 -31.62 0.09 -47.54
N ASN A 528 -31.50 -1.25 -47.53
CA ASN A 528 -30.34 -2.02 -48.03
C ASN A 528 -29.00 -1.66 -47.36
N SER A 529 -29.03 -1.25 -46.08
CA SER A 529 -27.81 -0.98 -45.32
C SER A 529 -27.02 -2.25 -45.06
N LYS A 530 -25.76 -2.25 -45.46
CA LYS A 530 -24.80 -3.31 -45.10
C LYS A 530 -24.30 -3.10 -43.69
N VAL A 531 -24.29 -4.15 -42.88
CA VAL A 531 -23.90 -4.09 -41.45
C VAL A 531 -22.79 -5.09 -41.11
N ALA A 532 -22.01 -4.74 -40.09
CA ALA A 532 -21.13 -5.63 -39.37
C ALA A 532 -21.83 -6.09 -38.09
N VAL A 533 -21.85 -7.40 -37.85
CA VAL A 533 -22.43 -8.03 -36.67
C VAL A 533 -21.29 -8.58 -35.82
N ARG A 534 -21.06 -7.99 -34.64
CA ARG A 534 -19.88 -8.21 -33.80
C ARG A 534 -20.31 -8.66 -32.41
N SER A 535 -19.77 -9.75 -31.91
CA SER A 535 -19.98 -10.16 -30.51
C SER A 535 -19.27 -9.21 -29.53
N SER A 536 -19.90 -8.98 -28.38
CA SER A 536 -19.44 -8.06 -27.31
C SER A 536 -19.76 -8.68 -25.95
N ALA A 537 -18.75 -9.26 -25.26
CA ALA A 537 -19.00 -9.88 -23.95
C ALA A 537 -18.99 -8.86 -22.81
N THR A 538 -19.76 -9.15 -21.75
CA THR A 538 -19.82 -8.29 -20.55
C THR A 538 -18.52 -8.32 -19.73
N ALA A 539 -17.70 -9.36 -19.91
CA ALA A 539 -16.40 -9.54 -19.25
C ALA A 539 -15.19 -9.28 -20.15
N GLU A 540 -15.39 -8.72 -21.36
CA GLU A 540 -14.35 -8.56 -22.39
C GLU A 540 -13.27 -7.52 -22.04
N ASP A 541 -13.63 -6.51 -21.23
CA ASP A 541 -12.80 -5.35 -20.87
C ASP A 541 -12.44 -5.28 -19.37
N LEU A 542 -12.51 -6.42 -18.64
CA LEU A 542 -12.06 -6.48 -17.25
C LEU A 542 -10.52 -6.44 -17.18
N PRO A 543 -9.90 -5.80 -16.17
CA PRO A 543 -8.44 -5.72 -16.04
C PRO A 543 -7.74 -7.09 -15.97
N GLU A 544 -8.47 -8.13 -15.56
CA GLU A 544 -7.97 -9.47 -15.27
C GLU A 544 -8.27 -10.51 -16.37
N ALA A 545 -9.10 -10.18 -17.37
CA ALA A 545 -9.48 -11.10 -18.44
C ALA A 545 -9.63 -10.38 -19.78
N SER A 546 -9.01 -10.91 -20.84
CA SER A 546 -9.18 -10.40 -22.20
C SER A 546 -9.68 -11.53 -23.10
N PHE A 547 -10.95 -11.46 -23.50
CA PHE A 547 -11.55 -12.40 -24.47
C PHE A 547 -11.15 -12.08 -25.93
N ALA A 548 -10.03 -11.37 -26.12
CA ALA A 548 -9.57 -10.89 -27.42
C ALA A 548 -9.34 -12.05 -28.41
N GLY A 549 -9.94 -11.95 -29.60
CA GLY A 549 -9.78 -12.91 -30.69
C GLY A 549 -10.47 -14.27 -30.47
N GLN A 550 -11.33 -14.38 -29.46
CA GLN A 550 -12.04 -15.61 -29.10
C GLN A 550 -13.50 -15.66 -29.57
N GLN A 551 -14.01 -14.58 -30.15
CA GLN A 551 -15.42 -14.43 -30.50
C GLN A 551 -15.60 -14.01 -31.97
N GLU A 552 -16.75 -14.33 -32.54
CA GLU A 552 -16.99 -14.21 -33.98
C GLU A 552 -17.49 -12.83 -34.41
N THR A 553 -17.08 -12.40 -35.59
CA THR A 553 -17.53 -11.17 -36.24
C THR A 553 -17.88 -11.48 -37.69
N TYR A 554 -19.03 -11.00 -38.13
CA TYR A 554 -19.58 -11.20 -39.47
C TYR A 554 -19.66 -9.86 -40.19
N LEU A 555 -19.03 -9.76 -41.38
CA LEU A 555 -18.90 -8.51 -42.14
C LEU A 555 -19.76 -8.55 -43.41
N ASN A 556 -20.15 -7.36 -43.90
CA ASN A 556 -20.94 -7.18 -45.12
C ASN A 556 -22.27 -7.97 -45.15
N ILE A 557 -23.01 -7.94 -44.04
CA ILE A 557 -24.33 -8.58 -43.93
C ILE A 557 -25.41 -7.67 -44.50
N GLU A 558 -26.27 -8.22 -45.36
CA GLU A 558 -27.38 -7.52 -46.02
C GLU A 558 -28.68 -8.32 -45.90
N GLY A 559 -29.77 -7.64 -45.52
CA GLY A 559 -31.09 -8.25 -45.33
C GLY A 559 -31.33 -8.83 -43.94
N LEU A 560 -32.61 -8.89 -43.54
CA LEU A 560 -33.03 -9.33 -42.20
C LEU A 560 -32.71 -10.80 -41.94
N ASP A 561 -32.92 -11.68 -42.93
CA ASP A 561 -32.69 -13.12 -42.76
C ASP A 561 -31.22 -13.44 -42.44
N GLN A 562 -30.28 -12.78 -43.14
CA GLN A 562 -28.86 -12.92 -42.85
C GLN A 562 -28.46 -12.24 -41.54
N LEU A 563 -29.10 -11.12 -41.18
CA LEU A 563 -28.87 -10.45 -39.89
C LEU A 563 -29.28 -11.36 -38.72
N TYR A 564 -30.48 -11.94 -38.74
CA TYR A 564 -30.95 -12.87 -37.70
C TYR A 564 -30.07 -14.12 -37.60
N LEU A 565 -29.62 -14.66 -38.74
CA LEU A 565 -28.67 -15.76 -38.75
C LEU A 565 -27.35 -15.38 -38.08
N SER A 566 -26.81 -14.20 -38.40
CA SER A 566 -25.54 -13.71 -37.85
C SER A 566 -25.64 -13.43 -36.35
N VAL A 567 -26.76 -12.90 -35.87
CA VAL A 567 -27.02 -12.69 -34.43
C VAL A 567 -27.00 -14.03 -33.67
N ARG A 568 -27.69 -15.05 -34.19
CA ARG A 568 -27.69 -16.40 -33.58
C ARG A 568 -26.31 -17.03 -33.56
N LYS A 569 -25.53 -16.86 -34.63
CA LYS A 569 -24.14 -17.31 -34.68
C LYS A 569 -23.25 -16.58 -33.66
N CYS A 570 -23.41 -15.27 -33.49
CA CYS A 570 -22.72 -14.54 -32.43
C CYS A 570 -23.07 -15.08 -31.04
N PHE A 571 -24.34 -15.34 -30.72
CA PHE A 571 -24.74 -15.99 -29.46
C PHE A 571 -24.10 -17.38 -29.29
N ALA A 572 -24.05 -18.16 -30.36
CA ALA A 572 -23.43 -19.49 -30.37
C ALA A 572 -21.90 -19.45 -30.17
N SER A 573 -21.22 -18.39 -30.61
CA SER A 573 -19.75 -18.27 -30.53
C SER A 573 -19.19 -18.39 -29.12
N LEU A 574 -19.97 -18.03 -28.10
CA LEU A 574 -19.62 -18.18 -26.67
C LEU A 574 -19.46 -19.67 -26.27
N PHE A 575 -20.04 -20.60 -27.02
CA PHE A 575 -20.00 -22.06 -26.80
C PHE A 575 -19.06 -22.78 -27.78
N SER A 576 -18.21 -22.05 -28.49
CA SER A 576 -17.15 -22.66 -29.31
C SER A 576 -16.16 -23.44 -28.44
N SER A 577 -15.50 -24.45 -29.04
CA SER A 577 -14.47 -25.25 -28.37
C SER A 577 -13.33 -24.38 -27.83
N ARG A 578 -12.95 -23.34 -28.58
CA ARG A 578 -11.90 -22.38 -28.22
C ARG A 578 -12.29 -21.50 -27.02
N ALA A 579 -13.49 -20.92 -27.03
CA ALA A 579 -13.99 -20.10 -25.91
C ALA A 579 -14.21 -20.94 -24.63
N THR A 580 -14.60 -22.20 -24.78
CA THR A 580 -14.80 -23.13 -23.64
C THR A 580 -13.47 -23.59 -23.03
N ALA A 581 -12.46 -23.90 -23.85
CA ALA A 581 -11.12 -24.23 -23.37
C ALA A 581 -10.47 -23.06 -22.63
N TYR A 582 -10.60 -21.83 -23.16
CA TYR A 582 -10.09 -20.63 -22.52
C TYR A 582 -10.71 -20.41 -21.12
N ARG A 583 -12.04 -20.58 -20.98
CA ARG A 583 -12.75 -20.45 -19.70
C ARG A 583 -12.30 -21.49 -18.67
N LYS A 584 -12.08 -22.76 -19.09
CA LYS A 584 -11.54 -23.81 -18.21
C LYS A 584 -10.13 -23.48 -17.70
N GLN A 585 -9.28 -22.87 -18.53
CA GLN A 585 -7.93 -22.47 -18.12
C GLN A 585 -7.91 -21.24 -17.20
N THR A 586 -8.92 -20.37 -17.28
CA THR A 586 -9.00 -19.11 -16.53
C THR A 586 -9.96 -19.17 -15.33
N ASN A 587 -10.53 -20.35 -15.03
CA ASN A 587 -11.42 -20.62 -13.89
C ASN A 587 -12.72 -19.76 -13.84
N PHE A 588 -13.25 -19.34 -15.00
CA PHE A 588 -14.51 -18.60 -15.07
C PHE A 588 -15.74 -19.52 -15.09
N ASP A 589 -16.70 -19.26 -14.21
CA ASP A 589 -17.95 -20.02 -14.09
C ASP A 589 -18.89 -19.77 -15.28
N THR A 590 -19.34 -20.86 -15.92
CA THR A 590 -20.21 -20.86 -17.11
C THR A 590 -21.54 -20.15 -16.93
N GLY A 591 -22.03 -20.02 -15.69
CA GLY A 591 -23.33 -19.41 -15.38
C GLY A 591 -23.33 -17.89 -15.26
N LYS A 592 -22.18 -17.21 -15.36
CA LYS A 592 -22.06 -15.76 -15.03
C LYS A 592 -21.66 -14.85 -16.21
N ILE A 593 -21.50 -15.37 -17.42
CA ILE A 593 -21.06 -14.58 -18.59
C ILE A 593 -22.20 -14.47 -19.60
N SER A 594 -22.68 -13.25 -19.82
CA SER A 594 -23.66 -12.92 -20.87
C SER A 594 -22.98 -12.23 -22.06
N LEU A 595 -23.64 -12.29 -23.22
CA LEU A 595 -23.12 -11.74 -24.48
C LEU A 595 -24.10 -10.70 -25.05
N SER A 596 -23.56 -9.57 -25.51
CA SER A 596 -24.27 -8.60 -26.35
C SER A 596 -23.80 -8.72 -27.79
N VAL A 597 -24.64 -8.32 -28.76
CA VAL A 597 -24.28 -8.30 -30.18
C VAL A 597 -24.40 -6.88 -30.71
N VAL A 598 -23.29 -6.34 -31.19
CA VAL A 598 -23.20 -5.02 -31.80
C VAL A 598 -23.52 -5.14 -33.29
N VAL A 599 -24.50 -4.38 -33.76
CA VAL A 599 -24.85 -4.24 -35.17
C VAL A 599 -24.49 -2.83 -35.60
N GLN A 600 -23.45 -2.71 -36.42
CA GLN A 600 -22.88 -1.42 -36.83
C GLN A 600 -22.92 -1.29 -38.35
N ARG A 601 -23.21 -0.09 -38.87
CA ARG A 601 -23.15 0.15 -40.31
C ARG A 601 -21.75 -0.13 -40.84
N MET A 602 -21.68 -0.95 -41.89
CA MET A 602 -20.43 -1.37 -42.48
C MET A 602 -19.77 -0.21 -43.22
N VAL A 603 -18.45 -0.08 -43.08
CA VAL A 603 -17.64 0.90 -43.82
C VAL A 603 -16.89 0.17 -44.93
N ASN A 604 -17.17 0.51 -46.19
CA ASN A 604 -16.43 -0.02 -47.34
C ASN A 604 -15.08 0.70 -47.44
N SER A 605 -14.09 0.20 -46.70
CA SER A 605 -12.80 0.88 -46.56
C SER A 605 -11.87 0.62 -47.73
N GLU A 606 -11.25 1.70 -48.19
CA GLU A 606 -10.12 1.66 -49.13
C GLU A 606 -8.82 1.33 -48.40
N ILE A 607 -8.70 1.85 -47.17
CA ILE A 607 -7.55 1.68 -46.27
C ILE A 607 -8.09 1.45 -44.86
N SER A 608 -7.49 0.55 -44.12
CA SER A 608 -7.85 0.28 -42.72
C SER A 608 -6.63 -0.13 -41.91
N GLY A 609 -6.78 -0.12 -40.59
CA GLY A 609 -5.63 -0.35 -39.73
C GLY A 609 -5.92 -0.39 -38.25
N VAL A 610 -4.82 -0.57 -37.52
CA VAL A 610 -4.78 -0.61 -36.06
C VAL A 610 -3.81 0.46 -35.57
N LEU A 611 -4.23 1.25 -34.59
CA LEU A 611 -3.40 2.25 -33.93
C LEU A 611 -3.24 1.88 -32.47
N PHE A 612 -1.99 1.77 -32.02
CA PHE A 612 -1.65 1.73 -30.60
C PHE A 612 -1.19 3.11 -30.15
N THR A 613 -1.85 3.69 -29.15
CA THR A 613 -1.46 5.01 -28.62
C THR A 613 -0.15 4.94 -27.81
N ILE A 614 0.38 3.74 -27.57
CA ILE A 614 1.73 3.46 -27.09
C ILE A 614 2.36 2.41 -27.99
N ASP A 615 3.63 2.56 -28.34
CA ASP A 615 4.39 1.52 -29.05
C ASP A 615 4.40 0.21 -28.23
N PRO A 616 3.77 -0.89 -28.71
CA PRO A 616 3.64 -2.13 -27.95
C PRO A 616 4.97 -2.90 -27.82
N ILE A 617 5.96 -2.63 -28.68
CA ILE A 617 7.25 -3.30 -28.70
C ILE A 617 8.22 -2.61 -27.75
N SER A 618 8.43 -1.30 -27.92
CA SER A 618 9.34 -0.53 -27.07
C SER A 618 8.73 -0.12 -25.73
N LYS A 619 7.39 -0.20 -25.61
CA LYS A 619 6.59 0.32 -24.48
C LYS A 619 6.84 1.80 -24.18
N ASN A 620 7.39 2.54 -25.14
CA ASN A 620 7.70 3.95 -24.97
C ASN A 620 6.43 4.79 -25.06
N LYS A 621 6.00 5.36 -23.93
CA LYS A 621 4.82 6.25 -23.82
C LYS A 621 4.92 7.51 -24.67
N SER A 622 6.12 7.90 -25.12
CA SER A 622 6.32 9.05 -26.01
C SER A 622 6.07 8.72 -27.49
N ARG A 623 5.82 7.45 -27.84
CA ARG A 623 5.63 7.00 -29.22
C ARG A 623 4.29 6.32 -29.43
N MET A 624 3.69 6.56 -30.59
CA MET A 624 2.48 5.88 -31.07
C MET A 624 2.85 5.04 -32.30
N MET A 625 2.23 3.88 -32.46
CA MET A 625 2.49 2.97 -33.57
C MET A 625 1.20 2.72 -34.36
N LEU A 626 1.25 2.97 -35.66
CA LEU A 626 0.14 2.84 -36.59
C LEU A 626 0.46 1.77 -37.63
N ASN A 627 -0.43 0.80 -37.77
CA ASN A 627 -0.40 -0.22 -38.82
C ASN A 627 -1.50 0.06 -39.84
N ALA A 628 -1.19 0.00 -41.14
CA ALA A 628 -2.16 0.25 -42.21
C ALA A 628 -2.00 -0.71 -43.40
N SER A 629 -3.12 -1.10 -44.01
CA SER A 629 -3.17 -1.92 -45.23
C SER A 629 -4.37 -1.53 -46.10
N TRP A 630 -4.36 -2.00 -47.35
CA TRP A 630 -5.44 -1.79 -48.32
C TRP A 630 -6.67 -2.67 -47.99
N GLY A 631 -7.87 -2.15 -48.27
CA GLY A 631 -9.13 -2.85 -48.07
C GLY A 631 -9.60 -2.89 -46.61
N LEU A 632 -10.38 -3.92 -46.27
CA LEU A 632 -10.97 -4.10 -44.94
C LEU A 632 -9.94 -4.56 -43.89
N GLY A 633 -10.17 -4.13 -42.63
CA GLY A 633 -9.23 -4.32 -41.52
C GLY A 633 -9.07 -5.76 -41.04
N GLU A 634 -9.95 -6.65 -41.48
CA GLU A 634 -9.89 -8.08 -41.20
C GLU A 634 -8.53 -8.68 -41.56
N SER A 635 -7.96 -8.29 -42.70
CA SER A 635 -6.65 -8.78 -43.19
C SER A 635 -5.50 -8.58 -42.18
N ILE A 636 -5.52 -7.45 -41.45
CA ILE A 636 -4.50 -7.08 -40.46
C ILE A 636 -4.76 -7.82 -39.15
N VAL A 637 -6.01 -7.83 -38.69
CA VAL A 637 -6.39 -8.44 -37.40
C VAL A 637 -6.25 -9.97 -37.44
N SER A 638 -6.48 -10.60 -38.59
CA SER A 638 -6.26 -12.04 -38.79
C SER A 638 -4.81 -12.41 -39.12
N GLY A 639 -3.90 -11.44 -39.24
CA GLY A 639 -2.48 -11.66 -39.53
C GLY A 639 -2.19 -12.21 -40.92
N LYS A 640 -3.09 -12.02 -41.90
CA LYS A 640 -2.94 -12.57 -43.27
C LYS A 640 -2.06 -11.69 -44.17
N VAL A 641 -1.79 -10.45 -43.75
CA VAL A 641 -1.00 -9.46 -44.50
C VAL A 641 0.04 -8.80 -43.61
N THR A 642 1.20 -8.41 -44.17
CA THR A 642 2.15 -7.53 -43.47
C THR A 642 1.79 -6.07 -43.77
N PRO A 643 1.25 -5.32 -42.79
CA PRO A 643 0.85 -3.92 -43.01
C PRO A 643 2.06 -2.98 -43.05
N ASP A 644 1.84 -1.77 -43.55
CA ASP A 644 2.77 -0.66 -43.36
C ASP A 644 2.80 -0.23 -41.89
N ILE A 645 3.96 0.20 -41.41
CA ILE A 645 4.17 0.68 -40.05
C ILE A 645 4.60 2.14 -40.07
N TYR A 646 3.94 2.97 -39.27
CA TYR A 646 4.32 4.37 -39.04
C TYR A 646 4.52 4.57 -37.53
N VAL A 647 5.62 5.20 -37.13
CA VAL A 647 5.91 5.53 -35.73
C VAL A 647 5.91 7.04 -35.56
N TYR A 648 5.11 7.53 -34.62
CA TYR A 648 4.94 8.96 -34.35
C TYR A 648 5.50 9.32 -32.98
N ASP A 649 6.35 10.36 -32.94
CA ASP A 649 6.85 10.93 -31.69
C ASP A 649 5.94 12.06 -31.23
N ARG A 650 5.35 11.86 -30.05
CA ARG A 650 4.43 12.81 -29.41
C ARG A 650 5.09 14.14 -29.05
N ASN A 651 6.36 14.11 -28.65
CA ASN A 651 7.07 15.29 -28.16
C ASN A 651 7.38 16.26 -29.29
N HIS A 652 7.79 15.71 -30.43
CA HIS A 652 8.17 16.47 -31.63
C HIS A 652 7.02 16.61 -32.65
N ARG A 653 5.89 15.94 -32.40
CA ARG A 653 4.67 15.92 -33.23
C ARG A 653 4.95 15.61 -34.70
N GLN A 654 5.79 14.59 -34.95
CA GLN A 654 6.20 14.17 -36.29
C GLN A 654 6.32 12.65 -36.40
N ILE A 655 6.17 12.12 -37.62
CA ILE A 655 6.46 10.73 -37.94
C ILE A 655 7.98 10.57 -37.96
N VAL A 656 8.51 9.72 -37.07
CA VAL A 656 9.96 9.48 -36.92
C VAL A 656 10.44 8.28 -37.70
N GLU A 657 9.53 7.36 -38.05
CA GLU A 657 9.86 6.14 -38.76
C GLU A 657 8.69 5.67 -39.62
N LYS A 658 9.01 5.12 -40.81
CA LYS A 658 8.06 4.44 -41.70
C LYS A 658 8.69 3.16 -42.22
N ARG A 659 7.93 2.06 -42.22
CA ARG A 659 8.35 0.78 -42.80
C ARG A 659 7.28 0.26 -43.74
N LEU A 660 7.69 -0.11 -44.95
CA LEU A 660 6.81 -0.61 -45.98
C LEU A 660 6.52 -2.10 -45.73
N GLY A 661 5.23 -2.46 -45.67
CA GLY A 661 4.76 -3.84 -45.61
C GLY A 661 4.53 -4.42 -47.01
N ASP A 662 4.49 -5.75 -47.12
CA ASP A 662 4.33 -6.43 -48.42
C ASP A 662 2.94 -6.26 -49.03
N LYS A 663 1.90 -6.09 -48.20
CA LYS A 663 0.52 -5.77 -48.59
C LYS A 663 0.00 -6.60 -49.76
N LYS A 664 0.36 -7.89 -49.86
CA LYS A 664 0.12 -8.74 -51.06
C LYS A 664 -1.35 -9.01 -51.36
N ILE A 665 -2.20 -8.98 -50.34
CA ILE A 665 -3.63 -9.25 -50.43
C ILE A 665 -4.41 -8.11 -49.79
N LEU A 666 -5.61 -7.86 -50.30
CA LEU A 666 -6.62 -7.01 -49.69
C LEU A 666 -7.92 -7.79 -49.53
N VAL A 667 -8.70 -7.46 -48.49
CA VAL A 667 -10.06 -7.99 -48.31
C VAL A 667 -11.05 -6.93 -48.78
N CYS A 668 -11.99 -7.31 -49.64
CA CYS A 668 -13.02 -6.42 -50.19
C CYS A 668 -14.40 -7.08 -50.17
N TYR A 669 -15.44 -6.34 -50.55
CA TYR A 669 -16.80 -6.88 -50.58
C TYR A 669 -17.00 -7.89 -51.72
N SER A 670 -17.71 -8.97 -51.42
CA SER A 670 -18.23 -9.92 -52.40
C SER A 670 -19.77 -9.97 -52.35
N ALA A 671 -20.38 -10.76 -53.24
CA ALA A 671 -21.83 -10.94 -53.28
C ALA A 671 -22.39 -11.66 -52.04
N GLU A 672 -21.58 -12.51 -51.38
CA GLU A 672 -21.98 -13.32 -50.23
C GLU A 672 -21.21 -12.98 -48.93
N GLY A 673 -20.50 -11.84 -48.87
CA GLY A 673 -19.72 -11.43 -47.71
C GLY A 673 -18.44 -10.70 -48.09
N THR A 674 -17.29 -11.25 -47.75
CA THR A 674 -15.97 -10.70 -48.11
C THR A 674 -15.22 -11.65 -49.02
N GLU A 675 -14.33 -11.12 -49.86
CA GLU A 675 -13.38 -11.91 -50.66
C GLU A 675 -11.98 -11.32 -50.60
N GLU A 676 -10.98 -12.20 -50.74
CA GLU A 676 -9.57 -11.83 -50.82
C GLU A 676 -9.17 -11.63 -52.28
N ARG A 677 -8.53 -10.49 -52.57
CA ARG A 677 -7.94 -10.20 -53.89
C ARG A 677 -6.47 -9.86 -53.72
N GLU A 678 -5.66 -10.28 -54.67
CA GLU A 678 -4.27 -9.84 -54.74
C GLU A 678 -4.20 -8.34 -55.07
N THR A 679 -3.32 -7.63 -54.38
CA THR A 679 -3.05 -6.21 -54.67
C THR A 679 -2.16 -6.09 -55.90
N SER A 680 -2.29 -4.99 -56.64
CA SER A 680 -1.40 -4.70 -57.76
C SER A 680 0.05 -4.51 -57.31
N LEU A 681 1.02 -4.79 -58.17
CA LEU A 681 2.45 -4.58 -57.89
C LEU A 681 2.77 -3.13 -57.50
N GLN A 682 2.02 -2.17 -58.04
CA GLN A 682 2.14 -0.76 -57.66
C GLN A 682 1.70 -0.53 -56.21
N GLN A 683 0.54 -1.06 -55.80
CA GLN A 683 0.03 -0.94 -54.42
C GLN A 683 0.92 -1.61 -53.36
N GLN A 684 1.66 -2.64 -53.73
CA GLN A 684 2.64 -3.30 -52.84
C GLN A 684 3.88 -2.43 -52.61
N SER A 685 4.30 -1.68 -53.64
CA SER A 685 5.49 -0.83 -53.61
C SER A 685 5.28 0.55 -52.97
N GLU A 686 4.03 0.93 -52.67
CA GLU A 686 3.66 2.23 -52.11
C GLU A 686 3.13 2.12 -50.68
N PHE A 687 3.28 3.20 -49.91
CA PHE A 687 2.67 3.34 -48.59
C PHE A 687 1.16 3.56 -48.72
N SER A 688 0.38 2.79 -47.96
CA SER A 688 -1.09 2.84 -47.94
C SER A 688 -1.68 4.15 -47.43
N LEU A 689 -0.91 4.94 -46.67
CA LEU A 689 -1.34 6.22 -46.13
C LEU A 689 -0.41 7.34 -46.60
N THR A 690 -1.00 8.51 -46.85
CA THR A 690 -0.23 9.77 -46.90
C THR A 690 0.12 10.22 -45.49
N ASP A 691 1.20 11.00 -45.33
CA ASP A 691 1.64 11.54 -44.04
C ASP A 691 0.54 12.33 -43.35
N LYS A 692 -0.26 13.08 -44.13
CA LYS A 692 -1.40 13.85 -43.63
C LYS A 692 -2.47 12.94 -43.02
N GLN A 693 -2.82 11.85 -43.70
CA GLN A 693 -3.80 10.88 -43.19
C GLN A 693 -3.26 10.15 -41.94
N ALA A 694 -1.97 9.76 -41.95
CA ALA A 694 -1.34 9.15 -40.79
C ALA A 694 -1.37 10.08 -39.55
N ILE A 695 -1.04 11.37 -39.73
CA ILE A 695 -1.12 12.36 -38.64
C ILE A 695 -2.56 12.55 -38.14
N GLU A 696 -3.54 12.57 -39.04
CA GLU A 696 -4.96 12.67 -38.65
C GLU A 696 -5.40 11.49 -37.78
N ILE A 697 -4.93 10.28 -38.10
CA ILE A 697 -5.17 9.07 -37.30
C ILE A 697 -4.46 9.14 -35.94
N PHE A 698 -3.20 9.60 -35.89
CA PHE A 698 -2.50 9.80 -34.61
C PHE A 698 -3.19 10.84 -33.72
N GLU A 699 -3.71 11.91 -34.29
CA GLU A 699 -4.48 12.93 -33.57
C GLU A 699 -5.83 12.39 -33.07
N LEU A 700 -6.51 11.56 -33.87
CA LEU A 700 -7.69 10.82 -33.41
C LEU A 700 -7.35 9.93 -32.22
N GLY A 701 -6.25 9.17 -32.28
CA GLY A 701 -5.81 8.33 -31.17
C GLY A 701 -5.48 9.09 -29.90
N ARG A 702 -4.83 10.26 -30.03
CA ARG A 702 -4.57 11.13 -28.89
C ARG A 702 -5.86 11.64 -28.25
N LYS A 703 -6.86 12.02 -29.04
CA LYS A 703 -8.18 12.45 -28.53
C LYS A 703 -8.90 11.29 -27.83
N THR A 704 -8.85 10.09 -28.40
CA THR A 704 -9.49 8.90 -27.81
C THR A 704 -8.81 8.48 -26.50
N GLU A 705 -7.47 8.52 -26.43
CA GLU A 705 -6.73 8.31 -25.17
C GLU A 705 -7.05 9.37 -24.12
N GLN A 706 -7.16 10.65 -24.51
CA GLN A 706 -7.59 11.73 -23.60
C GLN A 706 -9.02 11.54 -23.11
N HIS A 707 -9.92 11.03 -23.94
CA HIS A 707 -11.30 10.74 -23.55
C HIS A 707 -11.36 9.64 -22.50
N PHE A 708 -10.67 8.53 -22.73
CA PHE A 708 -10.70 7.37 -21.83
C PHE A 708 -9.69 7.44 -20.67
N GLN A 709 -8.75 8.39 -20.69
CA GLN A 709 -7.69 8.59 -19.70
C GLN A 709 -6.75 7.38 -19.53
N CYS A 710 -6.65 6.52 -20.55
CA CYS A 710 -5.74 5.39 -20.56
C CYS A 710 -5.31 5.02 -22.00
N PRO A 711 -4.15 4.35 -22.19
CA PRO A 711 -3.66 3.98 -23.52
C PRO A 711 -4.64 3.08 -24.27
N GLN A 712 -4.81 3.34 -25.57
CA GLN A 712 -5.82 2.72 -26.42
C GLN A 712 -5.20 1.90 -27.56
N ASP A 713 -5.83 0.77 -27.84
CA ASP A 713 -5.73 0.02 -29.08
C ASP A 713 -7.01 0.28 -29.89
N MET A 714 -6.84 0.81 -31.09
CA MET A 714 -7.93 1.36 -31.91
C MET A 714 -7.94 0.76 -33.30
N GLU A 715 -9.11 0.31 -33.74
CA GLU A 715 -9.35 -0.09 -35.14
C GLU A 715 -9.99 1.07 -35.89
N TRP A 716 -9.45 1.40 -37.06
CA TRP A 716 -9.89 2.53 -37.87
C TRP A 716 -9.98 2.17 -39.35
N ALA A 717 -10.75 2.96 -40.09
CA ALA A 717 -10.96 2.80 -41.52
C ALA A 717 -11.06 4.15 -42.22
N ILE A 718 -10.56 4.22 -43.46
CA ILE A 718 -10.76 5.34 -44.38
C ILE A 718 -11.62 4.86 -45.54
N SER A 719 -12.69 5.59 -45.83
CA SER A 719 -13.56 5.37 -46.99
C SER A 719 -13.91 6.72 -47.58
N GLN A 720 -13.75 6.91 -48.90
CA GLN A 720 -14.02 8.19 -49.57
C GLN A 720 -13.31 9.37 -48.89
N ASN A 721 -12.05 9.18 -48.50
CA ASN A 721 -11.22 10.15 -47.79
C ASN A 721 -11.79 10.64 -46.43
N ARG A 722 -12.71 9.87 -45.81
CA ARG A 722 -13.23 10.12 -44.47
C ARG A 722 -12.76 9.04 -43.50
N LEU A 723 -12.21 9.48 -42.36
CA LEU A 723 -11.76 8.62 -41.27
C LEU A 723 -12.92 8.18 -40.37
N TYR A 724 -12.97 6.89 -40.06
CA TYR A 724 -13.93 6.25 -39.17
C TYR A 724 -13.21 5.49 -38.05
N LEU A 725 -13.75 5.59 -36.83
CA LEU A 725 -13.33 4.81 -35.67
C LEU A 725 -14.25 3.59 -35.53
N LEU A 726 -13.69 2.40 -35.74
CA LEU A 726 -14.45 1.14 -35.74
C LEU A 726 -14.45 0.44 -34.39
N GLN A 727 -13.39 0.64 -33.59
CA GLN A 727 -13.28 0.10 -32.23
C GLN A 727 -12.23 0.88 -31.44
N ALA A 728 -12.39 0.97 -30.12
CA ALA A 728 -11.35 1.40 -29.19
C ALA A 728 -11.41 0.53 -27.93
N ARG A 729 -10.25 0.10 -27.43
CA ARG A 729 -10.12 -0.70 -26.20
C ARG A 729 -8.85 -0.31 -25.44
N PRO A 730 -8.83 -0.46 -24.10
CA PRO A 730 -7.62 -0.20 -23.33
C PRO A 730 -6.52 -1.23 -23.62
N ILE A 731 -5.26 -0.78 -23.68
CA ILE A 731 -4.10 -1.68 -23.79
C ILE A 731 -3.82 -2.33 -22.43
N THR A 732 -4.23 -3.58 -22.24
CA THR A 732 -4.13 -4.32 -20.96
C THR A 732 -2.73 -4.92 -20.70
N THR A 733 -1.94 -5.15 -21.75
CA THR A 733 -0.57 -5.71 -21.64
C THR A 733 0.46 -4.75 -21.02
N LEU A 734 0.07 -3.50 -20.79
CA LEU A 734 0.88 -2.49 -20.09
C LEU A 734 0.79 -2.62 -18.55
N ASN A 735 -0.20 -3.36 -18.04
CA ASN A 735 -0.47 -3.50 -16.59
C ASN A 735 0.24 -4.67 -15.91
N VAL A 736 1.16 -5.36 -16.59
CA VAL A 736 2.33 -5.83 -15.85
C VAL A 736 3.12 -4.57 -15.55
N LYS A 737 3.01 -4.05 -14.32
CA LYS A 737 3.97 -3.06 -13.79
C LYS A 737 5.35 -3.68 -13.92
N ASN A 738 5.99 -3.49 -15.07
CA ASN A 738 7.41 -3.72 -15.20
C ASN A 738 8.04 -2.73 -14.23
N SER A 739 8.85 -3.26 -13.32
CA SER A 739 9.65 -2.60 -12.28
C SER A 739 10.66 -1.58 -12.82
N THR A 740 10.55 -1.17 -14.09
CA THR A 740 11.46 -0.26 -14.79
C THR A 740 11.12 1.22 -14.63
N GLU A 741 9.95 1.59 -14.10
CA GLU A 741 9.56 2.99 -13.83
C GLU A 741 9.53 3.38 -12.34
N ILE A 742 9.96 2.51 -11.41
CA ILE A 742 10.18 2.94 -10.04
C ILE A 742 11.48 3.75 -10.01
N GLN A 743 11.36 5.08 -10.02
CA GLN A 743 12.48 5.97 -9.70
C GLN A 743 12.84 5.79 -8.21
N LEU A 744 13.60 4.74 -7.92
CA LEU A 744 14.22 4.55 -6.62
C LEU A 744 15.23 5.69 -6.41
N THR A 745 15.04 6.44 -5.33
CA THR A 745 16.07 7.37 -4.83
C THR A 745 17.39 6.63 -4.61
N LYS A 746 18.52 7.35 -4.58
CA LYS A 746 19.84 6.73 -4.34
C LYS A 746 19.87 5.91 -3.03
N SER A 747 19.16 6.35 -2.00
CA SER A 747 19.01 5.63 -0.73
C SER A 747 18.16 4.36 -0.88
N GLN A 748 17.00 4.44 -1.53
CA GLN A 748 16.17 3.27 -1.83
C GLN A 748 16.92 2.20 -2.63
N ARG A 749 17.67 2.62 -3.65
CA ARG A 749 18.48 1.71 -4.45
C ARG A 749 19.62 1.08 -3.64
N ALA A 750 20.26 1.85 -2.74
CA ALA A 750 21.30 1.31 -1.87
C ALA A 750 20.75 0.28 -0.87
N VAL A 751 19.57 0.53 -0.30
CA VAL A 751 18.89 -0.42 0.61
C VAL A 751 18.46 -1.68 -0.15
N LEU A 752 17.84 -1.52 -1.32
CA LEU A 752 17.43 -2.65 -2.17
C LEU A 752 18.62 -3.50 -2.61
N ASN A 753 19.71 -2.88 -3.08
CA ASN A 753 20.91 -3.61 -3.48
C ASN A 753 21.55 -4.37 -2.29
N ASN A 754 21.49 -3.80 -1.08
CA ASN A 754 21.97 -4.48 0.12
C ASN A 754 21.11 -5.71 0.44
N TRP A 755 19.78 -5.61 0.33
CA TRP A 755 18.90 -6.77 0.50
C TRP A 755 19.12 -7.84 -0.55
N ILE A 756 19.24 -7.46 -1.83
CA ILE A 756 19.51 -8.41 -2.93
C ILE A 756 20.86 -9.13 -2.73
N GLU A 757 21.87 -8.43 -2.22
CA GLU A 757 23.19 -9.05 -1.94
C GLU A 757 23.10 -10.15 -0.86
N HIS A 758 22.27 -9.93 0.16
CA HIS A 758 22.13 -10.86 1.29
C HIS A 758 21.03 -11.90 1.11
N CYS A 759 20.06 -11.61 0.23
CA CYS A 759 18.88 -12.42 -0.09
C CYS A 759 18.72 -12.46 -1.62
N PRO A 760 19.53 -13.28 -2.31
CA PRO A 760 19.58 -13.29 -3.76
C PRO A 760 18.32 -13.86 -4.42
N ASN A 761 17.63 -14.75 -3.71
CA ASN A 761 16.31 -15.24 -4.07
C ASN A 761 15.25 -14.46 -3.28
N PRO A 762 14.03 -14.29 -3.82
CA PRO A 762 12.97 -13.64 -3.06
C PRO A 762 12.68 -14.43 -1.77
N LEU A 763 12.53 -13.68 -0.68
CA LEU A 763 12.24 -14.24 0.64
C LEU A 763 10.94 -15.06 0.60
N TYR A 764 10.92 -16.20 1.30
CA TYR A 764 9.64 -16.81 1.64
C TYR A 764 8.94 -15.96 2.72
N PRO A 765 7.61 -16.01 2.83
CA PRO A 765 6.86 -15.36 3.92
C PRO A 765 7.46 -15.62 5.30
N LEU A 766 7.91 -16.84 5.58
CA LEU A 766 8.50 -17.21 6.86
C LEU A 766 9.90 -16.59 7.07
N ASP A 767 10.62 -16.24 6.00
CA ASP A 767 11.94 -15.60 6.07
C ASP A 767 11.89 -14.10 6.43
N VAL A 768 10.72 -13.48 6.29
CA VAL A 768 10.56 -12.02 6.51
C VAL A 768 10.86 -11.65 7.95
N LYS A 769 10.33 -12.40 8.92
CA LYS A 769 10.54 -12.08 10.34
C LYS A 769 12.01 -12.20 10.79
N PRO A 770 12.76 -13.27 10.44
CA PRO A 770 14.21 -13.33 10.65
C PRO A 770 14.95 -12.10 10.10
N CYS A 771 14.60 -11.68 8.88
CA CYS A 771 15.18 -10.49 8.24
C CYS A 771 14.84 -9.20 9.00
N GLN A 772 13.59 -9.03 9.43
CA GLN A 772 13.15 -7.91 10.27
C GLN A 772 13.90 -7.87 11.60
N ILE A 773 14.10 -9.02 12.27
CA ILE A 773 14.81 -9.10 13.55
C ILE A 773 16.24 -8.54 13.44
N VAL A 774 16.94 -8.83 12.34
CA VAL A 774 18.28 -8.28 12.08
C VAL A 774 18.24 -6.77 11.88
N ASP A 775 17.22 -6.26 11.17
CA ASP A 775 17.03 -4.82 10.97
C ASP A 775 16.64 -4.10 12.27
N GLU A 776 15.74 -4.69 13.07
CA GLU A 776 15.34 -4.24 14.41
C GLU A 776 16.55 -4.14 15.34
N ALA A 777 17.44 -5.14 15.35
CA ALA A 777 18.66 -5.14 16.14
C ALA A 777 19.60 -3.98 15.75
N LYS A 778 19.77 -3.72 14.46
CA LYS A 778 20.53 -2.58 13.93
C LYS A 778 19.88 -1.24 14.30
N ASN A 779 18.55 -1.14 14.14
CA ASN A 779 17.77 0.06 14.44
C ASN A 779 17.76 0.38 15.95
N LYS A 780 17.78 -0.64 16.81
CA LYS A 780 17.93 -0.49 18.26
C LYS A 780 19.22 0.27 18.60
N VAL A 781 20.33 -0.07 17.95
CA VAL A 781 21.61 0.65 18.15
C VAL A 781 21.53 2.09 17.62
N PHE A 782 20.93 2.31 16.46
CA PHE A 782 20.73 3.67 15.96
C PHE A 782 19.87 4.50 16.93
N HIS A 783 18.83 3.90 17.51
CA HIS A 783 17.95 4.57 18.46
C HIS A 783 18.68 4.96 19.76
N GLU A 784 19.65 4.15 20.21
CA GLU A 784 20.56 4.57 21.29
C GLU A 784 21.31 5.85 20.92
N LEU A 785 21.81 5.95 19.68
CA LEU A 785 22.48 7.13 19.13
C LEU A 785 21.53 8.29 18.79
N GLY A 786 20.23 8.11 19.01
CA GLY A 786 19.18 9.08 18.74
C GLY A 786 18.71 9.16 17.30
N LEU A 787 19.09 8.20 16.45
CA LEU A 787 18.62 8.06 15.08
C LEU A 787 17.60 6.92 15.02
N SER A 788 16.46 7.10 14.36
CA SER A 788 15.58 5.97 14.03
C SER A 788 15.36 5.91 12.54
N VAL A 789 15.77 4.80 11.95
CA VAL A 789 15.55 4.52 10.53
C VAL A 789 14.29 3.67 10.46
N GLU A 790 13.25 4.20 9.83
CA GLU A 790 12.14 3.36 9.41
C GLU A 790 12.62 2.57 8.20
N SER A 791 12.46 1.26 8.21
CA SER A 791 12.68 0.40 7.05
C SER A 791 11.69 -0.73 7.21
N GLU A 792 10.62 -0.73 6.43
CA GLU A 792 9.59 -1.76 6.55
C GLU A 792 9.79 -2.75 5.41
N LEU A 793 10.33 -3.91 5.80
CA LEU A 793 10.23 -5.14 5.03
C LEU A 793 8.86 -5.75 5.40
N THR A 794 7.88 -5.71 4.51
CA THR A 794 6.56 -6.29 4.76
C THR A 794 6.17 -7.28 3.67
N MET A 795 5.33 -8.25 4.02
CA MET A 795 4.80 -9.22 3.07
C MET A 795 3.31 -8.91 2.85
N ALA A 796 2.90 -8.76 1.59
CA ALA A 796 1.49 -8.70 1.24
C ALA A 796 0.88 -10.11 1.27
N ASP A 797 -0.44 -10.22 1.42
CA ASP A 797 -1.16 -11.50 1.53
C ASP A 797 -0.89 -12.43 0.33
N ASN A 798 -0.72 -11.86 -0.85
CA ASN A 798 -0.41 -12.57 -2.09
C ASN A 798 1.05 -13.05 -2.21
N GLY A 799 1.87 -12.82 -1.18
CA GLY A 799 3.28 -13.24 -1.10
C GLY A 799 4.27 -12.26 -1.73
N LEU A 800 3.85 -11.04 -2.10
CA LEU A 800 4.75 -10.01 -2.62
C LEU A 800 5.46 -9.26 -1.50
N LEU A 801 6.79 -9.16 -1.61
CA LEU A 801 7.61 -8.38 -0.71
C LEU A 801 7.48 -6.88 -1.02
N SER A 802 7.10 -6.10 -0.02
CA SER A 802 7.10 -4.64 -0.07
C SER A 802 8.30 -4.12 0.71
N LEU A 803 9.06 -3.23 0.05
CA LEU A 803 10.21 -2.55 0.63
C LEU A 803 9.91 -1.05 0.70
N SER A 804 9.73 -0.53 1.90
CA SER A 804 9.69 0.93 2.11
C SER A 804 11.07 1.41 2.54
N ALA A 805 11.64 2.38 1.81
CA ALA A 805 12.76 3.14 2.37
C ALA A 805 12.15 4.17 3.31
N GLY A 806 12.12 3.84 4.59
CA GLY A 806 11.59 4.74 5.57
C GLY A 806 12.54 5.90 5.85
N LYS A 807 12.00 6.86 6.60
CA LYS A 807 12.65 8.13 6.86
C LYS A 807 13.56 8.00 8.07
N ILE A 808 14.71 8.66 8.01
CA ILE A 808 15.58 8.81 9.17
C ILE A 808 14.99 9.91 10.04
N HIS A 809 14.56 9.55 11.24
CA HIS A 809 14.14 10.48 12.26
C HIS A 809 15.28 10.72 13.24
N ILE A 810 15.43 11.97 13.65
CA ILE A 810 16.49 12.43 14.54
C ILE A 810 15.80 12.85 15.83
N SER A 811 16.12 12.18 16.94
CA SER A 811 15.64 12.54 18.28
C SER A 811 16.67 13.41 19.00
N PRO A 812 16.27 14.18 20.04
CA PRO A 812 17.19 14.98 20.85
C PRO A 812 18.34 14.18 21.52
N LYS A 813 18.23 12.83 21.59
CA LYS A 813 19.32 11.96 22.05
C LYS A 813 20.59 12.08 21.20
N VAL A 814 20.49 12.60 19.96
CA VAL A 814 21.65 12.89 19.10
C VAL A 814 22.65 13.85 19.76
N LEU A 815 22.22 14.70 20.68
CA LEU A 815 23.12 15.57 21.46
C LEU A 815 24.03 14.77 22.42
N LYS A 816 23.69 13.52 22.74
CA LYS A 816 24.50 12.59 23.56
C LYS A 816 25.46 11.73 22.74
N ILE A 817 25.52 11.90 21.41
CA ILE A 817 26.41 11.13 20.52
C ILE A 817 27.87 11.11 21.01
N PRO A 818 28.49 12.23 21.45
CA PRO A 818 29.88 12.20 21.91
C PRO A 818 30.12 11.23 23.08
N PHE A 819 29.16 11.13 24.00
CA PHE A 819 29.22 10.24 25.17
C PHE A 819 28.93 8.77 24.80
N LEU A 820 28.02 8.54 23.86
CA LEU A 820 27.72 7.19 23.38
C LEU A 820 28.84 6.64 22.49
N LEU A 821 29.45 7.47 21.66
CA LEU A 821 30.62 7.11 20.86
C LEU A 821 31.83 6.77 21.72
N SER A 822 31.99 7.36 22.92
CA SER A 822 33.05 6.92 23.82
C SER A 822 32.85 5.48 24.31
N SER A 823 31.61 5.00 24.43
CA SER A 823 31.35 3.59 24.79
C SER A 823 31.75 2.60 23.68
N PHE A 824 31.74 3.02 22.42
CA PHE A 824 32.24 2.20 21.31
C PHE A 824 33.75 2.04 21.31
N ASN A 825 34.49 2.93 21.98
CA ASN A 825 35.94 2.86 22.06
C ASN A 825 36.46 2.07 23.27
N ASP A 826 35.58 1.58 24.16
CA ASP A 826 35.95 0.78 25.33
C ASP A 826 35.92 -0.72 24.99
N TYR A 827 37.08 -1.26 24.64
CA TYR A 827 37.23 -2.67 24.31
C TYR A 827 36.89 -3.60 25.47
N SER A 828 37.22 -3.23 26.71
CA SER A 828 37.04 -4.10 27.88
C SER A 828 35.56 -4.40 28.13
N ILE A 829 34.72 -3.37 28.07
CA ILE A 829 33.26 -3.49 28.24
C ILE A 829 32.65 -4.25 27.07
N ASN A 830 33.01 -3.88 25.83
CA ASN A 830 32.47 -4.50 24.62
C ASN A 830 32.83 -5.99 24.55
N SER A 831 34.05 -6.37 24.92
CA SER A 831 34.51 -7.76 24.96
C SER A 831 33.81 -8.55 26.07
N ALA A 832 33.66 -8.00 27.29
CA ALA A 832 32.96 -8.68 28.38
C ALA A 832 31.49 -8.97 28.01
N LYS A 833 30.77 -7.97 27.48
CA LYS A 833 29.38 -8.14 27.03
C LYS A 833 29.23 -9.16 25.90
N THR A 834 30.18 -9.19 24.97
CA THR A 834 30.20 -10.18 23.89
C THR A 834 30.40 -11.59 24.43
N ASN A 835 31.36 -11.78 25.34
CA ASN A 835 31.65 -13.09 25.93
C ASN A 835 30.47 -13.63 26.76
N ASP A 836 29.84 -12.79 27.58
CA ASP A 836 28.66 -13.17 28.38
C ASP A 836 27.50 -13.61 27.47
N SER A 837 27.23 -12.81 26.43
CA SER A 837 26.17 -13.11 25.44
C SER A 837 26.44 -14.41 24.71
N PHE A 838 27.66 -14.60 24.18
CA PHE A 838 28.00 -15.81 23.44
C PHE A 838 27.98 -17.06 24.32
N HIS A 839 28.45 -16.97 25.58
CA HIS A 839 28.43 -18.09 26.50
C HIS A 839 27.00 -18.56 26.80
N ASN A 840 26.11 -17.63 27.12
CA ASN A 840 24.72 -17.95 27.45
C ASN A 840 23.97 -18.52 26.24
N ILE A 841 24.08 -17.87 25.09
CA ILE A 841 23.35 -18.30 23.88
C ILE A 841 23.88 -19.64 23.36
N ARG A 842 25.20 -19.87 23.39
CA ARG A 842 25.78 -21.16 22.97
C ARG A 842 25.28 -22.31 23.83
N LYS A 843 25.09 -22.08 25.15
CA LYS A 843 24.53 -23.10 26.05
C LYS A 843 23.10 -23.48 25.66
N GLU A 844 22.26 -22.49 25.33
CA GLU A 844 20.89 -22.72 24.85
C GLU A 844 20.87 -23.44 23.50
N LEU A 845 21.73 -23.05 22.55
CA LEU A 845 21.80 -23.69 21.23
C LEU A 845 22.19 -25.16 21.31
N ILE A 846 23.19 -25.51 22.14
CA ILE A 846 23.59 -26.91 22.36
C ILE A 846 22.44 -27.73 22.98
N SER A 847 21.66 -27.13 23.88
CA SER A 847 20.49 -27.77 24.48
C SER A 847 19.42 -28.06 23.41
N LYS A 848 19.11 -27.07 22.57
CA LYS A 848 18.10 -27.18 21.50
C LYS A 848 18.52 -28.15 20.39
N GLU A 849 19.80 -28.20 20.04
CA GLU A 849 20.36 -29.13 19.05
C GLU A 849 20.22 -30.60 19.48
N ARG A 850 20.34 -30.88 20.78
CA ARG A 850 20.21 -32.24 21.36
C ARG A 850 18.78 -32.67 21.61
N THR A 851 17.81 -31.77 21.44
CA THR A 851 16.40 -32.07 21.71
C THR A 851 15.81 -32.90 20.57
N ASP A 852 15.17 -34.02 20.90
CA ASP A 852 14.43 -34.81 19.92
C ASP A 852 13.09 -34.15 19.59
N LEU A 853 13.01 -33.57 18.39
CA LEU A 853 11.86 -32.81 17.92
C LEU A 853 10.62 -33.70 17.68
N THR A 854 10.82 -34.99 17.41
CA THR A 854 9.73 -35.92 17.06
C THR A 854 8.79 -36.17 18.24
N VAL A 855 9.30 -36.04 19.47
CA VAL A 855 8.56 -36.30 20.71
C VAL A 855 7.85 -35.05 21.27
N LEU A 856 8.26 -33.85 20.83
CA LEU A 856 7.68 -32.59 21.32
C LEU A 856 6.24 -32.39 20.83
N PRO A 857 5.31 -31.78 21.58
CA PRO A 857 3.98 -31.39 21.06
C PRO A 857 4.05 -30.14 20.15
N ALA A 858 3.02 -29.88 19.33
CA ALA A 858 3.04 -28.81 18.31
C ALA A 858 3.33 -27.42 18.90
N ASN A 859 2.71 -27.10 20.03
CA ASN A 859 2.94 -25.84 20.74
C ASN A 859 4.40 -25.71 21.26
N ALA A 860 5.05 -26.82 21.59
CA ALA A 860 6.45 -26.81 22.02
C ALA A 860 7.40 -26.56 20.84
N LEU A 861 7.09 -27.10 19.65
CA LEU A 861 7.84 -26.77 18.43
C LEU A 861 7.69 -25.29 18.06
N ILE A 862 6.47 -24.75 18.06
CA ILE A 862 6.21 -23.32 17.82
C ILE A 862 7.01 -22.46 18.80
N ARG A 863 6.96 -22.81 20.08
CA ARG A 863 7.74 -22.12 21.12
C ARG A 863 9.25 -22.19 20.85
N GLN A 864 9.76 -23.35 20.45
CA GLN A 864 11.18 -23.51 20.13
C GLN A 864 11.59 -22.65 18.92
N ILE A 865 10.75 -22.55 17.88
CA ILE A 865 10.98 -21.66 16.73
C ILE A 865 11.07 -20.20 17.20
N MET A 866 10.11 -19.75 18.03
CA MET A 866 10.10 -18.38 18.55
C MET A 866 11.32 -18.07 19.43
N GLU A 867 11.70 -18.98 20.33
CA GLU A 867 12.89 -18.83 21.18
C GLU A 867 14.17 -18.76 20.34
N LEU A 868 14.28 -19.54 19.26
CA LEU A 868 15.42 -19.46 18.33
C LEU A 868 15.46 -18.14 17.55
N MET A 869 14.29 -17.58 17.20
CA MET A 869 14.20 -16.24 16.60
C MET A 869 14.66 -15.16 17.58
N GLU A 870 14.25 -15.24 18.85
CA GLU A 870 14.68 -14.32 19.91
C GLU A 870 16.20 -14.36 20.12
N LEU A 871 16.78 -15.56 20.25
CA LEU A 871 18.23 -15.75 20.38
C LEU A 871 18.99 -15.18 19.17
N SER A 872 18.46 -15.34 17.96
CA SER A 872 19.06 -14.74 16.76
C SER A 872 19.06 -13.20 16.80
N GLY A 873 18.01 -12.59 17.37
CA GLY A 873 17.92 -11.15 17.57
C GLY A 873 18.90 -10.62 18.61
N GLU A 874 19.09 -11.35 19.71
CA GLU A 874 20.11 -11.03 20.70
C GLU A 874 21.53 -11.11 20.11
N LEU A 875 21.83 -12.15 19.33
CA LEU A 875 23.10 -12.28 18.62
C LEU A 875 23.30 -11.15 17.61
N ALA A 876 22.27 -10.80 16.83
CA ALA A 876 22.34 -9.70 15.88
C ALA A 876 22.60 -8.36 16.59
N TYR A 877 21.97 -8.14 17.74
CA TYR A 877 22.20 -6.95 18.55
C TYR A 877 23.64 -6.90 19.08
N THR A 878 24.13 -7.99 19.67
CA THR A 878 25.50 -8.09 20.17
C THR A 878 26.54 -7.91 19.05
N ARG A 879 26.27 -8.49 17.87
CA ARG A 879 27.06 -8.34 16.65
C ARG A 879 27.19 -6.86 16.26
N PHE A 880 26.09 -6.12 16.14
CA PHE A 880 26.14 -4.72 15.73
C PHE A 880 26.68 -3.80 16.83
N ARG A 881 26.15 -3.91 18.05
CA ARG A 881 26.40 -2.98 19.15
C ARG A 881 27.80 -3.08 19.75
N TYR A 882 28.33 -4.29 19.88
CA TYR A 882 29.57 -4.55 20.62
C TYR A 882 30.74 -4.99 19.73
N ASN A 883 30.51 -5.32 18.46
CA ASN A 883 31.58 -5.80 17.57
C ASN A 883 31.70 -4.95 16.30
N ILE A 884 30.67 -4.87 15.46
CA ILE A 884 30.75 -4.16 14.16
C ILE A 884 30.94 -2.65 14.34
N PHE A 885 30.05 -1.96 15.05
CA PHE A 885 30.17 -0.50 15.20
C PHE A 885 31.42 -0.07 15.99
N PRO A 886 31.81 -0.77 17.07
CA PRO A 886 33.11 -0.58 17.71
C PRO A 886 34.31 -0.78 16.77
N SER A 887 34.34 -1.84 15.96
CA SER A 887 35.41 -2.06 14.97
C SER A 887 35.54 -0.88 14.01
N VAL A 888 34.41 -0.39 13.48
CA VAL A 888 34.38 0.77 12.58
C VAL A 888 34.88 2.04 13.28
N ALA A 889 34.53 2.24 14.55
CA ALA A 889 34.99 3.37 15.33
C ALA A 889 36.51 3.33 15.54
N VAL A 890 37.06 2.18 15.95
CA VAL A 890 38.51 1.98 16.16
C VAL A 890 39.28 2.08 14.85
N SER A 891 38.77 1.50 13.77
CA SER A 891 39.36 1.58 12.41
C SER A 891 39.52 3.04 11.96
N LYS A 892 38.48 3.88 12.13
CA LYS A 892 38.56 5.32 11.83
C LYS A 892 39.60 6.07 12.67
N LEU A 893 39.78 5.69 13.94
CA LEU A 893 40.78 6.32 14.81
C LEU A 893 42.22 6.08 14.32
N ILE A 894 42.49 4.93 13.71
CA ILE A 894 43.84 4.54 13.29
C ILE A 894 44.11 4.75 11.80
N GLN A 895 43.08 4.95 10.97
CA GLN A 895 43.18 5.01 9.51
C GLN A 895 44.22 6.02 9.00
N HIS A 896 44.29 7.21 9.61
CA HIS A 896 45.27 8.24 9.22
C HIS A 896 46.71 7.79 9.50
N ASP A 897 46.93 7.05 10.57
CA ASP A 897 48.25 6.51 10.90
C ASP A 897 48.62 5.32 10.00
N LEU A 898 47.66 4.46 9.64
CA LEU A 898 47.88 3.39 8.66
C LEU A 898 48.28 3.93 7.28
N LYS A 899 47.62 4.99 6.81
CA LYS A 899 47.95 5.64 5.53
C LYS A 899 49.35 6.27 5.46
N LYS A 900 49.98 6.55 6.62
CA LYS A 900 51.38 7.01 6.66
C LYS A 900 52.38 5.89 6.46
N ILE A 901 52.00 4.65 6.75
CA ILE A 901 52.82 3.46 6.53
C ILE A 901 52.77 3.08 5.05
N ASP A 902 51.56 3.02 4.51
CA ASP A 902 51.30 2.71 3.11
C ASP A 902 49.98 3.36 2.69
N LYS A 903 50.03 4.17 1.63
CA LYS A 903 48.86 4.94 1.15
C LYS A 903 47.71 4.04 0.69
N ASN A 904 48.01 2.80 0.29
CA ASN A 904 47.04 1.83 -0.20
C ASN A 904 46.54 0.86 0.88
N MET A 905 47.08 0.95 2.11
CA MET A 905 46.71 0.05 3.21
C MET A 905 45.30 0.30 3.71
N ASN A 906 44.58 -0.79 3.93
CA ASN A 906 43.20 -0.81 4.45
C ASN A 906 43.08 -1.67 5.72
N GLU A 907 41.90 -1.66 6.34
CA GLU A 907 41.63 -2.41 7.58
C GLU A 907 41.77 -3.94 7.41
N TYR A 908 41.47 -4.47 6.21
CA TYR A 908 41.53 -5.91 5.93
C TYR A 908 42.97 -6.42 5.85
N ASP A 909 43.95 -5.58 5.50
CA ASP A 909 45.37 -5.95 5.56
C ASP A 909 45.80 -6.36 6.99
N LEU A 910 45.12 -5.83 8.01
CA LEU A 910 45.37 -6.13 9.43
C LEU A 910 44.84 -7.51 9.85
N LEU A 911 44.00 -8.14 9.03
CA LEU A 911 43.40 -9.46 9.31
C LEU A 911 44.26 -10.62 8.80
N SER A 912 45.36 -10.31 8.10
CA SER A 912 46.31 -11.35 7.65
C SER A 912 46.81 -12.19 8.84
N ASN A 913 46.93 -13.50 8.62
CA ASN A 913 47.31 -14.47 9.65
C ASN A 913 46.43 -14.40 10.93
N LEU A 914 45.12 -14.25 10.78
CA LEU A 914 44.14 -14.34 11.86
C LEU A 914 43.30 -15.60 11.66
N SER A 915 43.12 -16.39 12.73
CA SER A 915 42.18 -17.51 12.73
C SER A 915 40.80 -16.99 13.14
N TYR A 916 39.81 -17.26 12.29
CA TYR A 916 38.40 -16.95 12.47
C TYR A 916 37.56 -17.98 11.72
N LYS A 917 36.27 -18.07 12.06
CA LYS A 917 35.39 -19.18 11.64
C LYS A 917 35.44 -19.48 10.13
N THR A 918 35.28 -18.44 9.29
CA THR A 918 35.30 -18.58 7.82
C THR A 918 36.68 -18.94 7.26
N TRP A 919 37.77 -18.45 7.87
CA TRP A 919 39.13 -18.83 7.49
C TRP A 919 39.43 -20.29 7.82
N ASP A 920 39.08 -20.72 9.04
CA ASP A 920 39.30 -22.10 9.49
C ASP A 920 38.46 -23.09 8.65
N LEU A 921 37.23 -22.70 8.30
CA LEU A 921 36.38 -23.42 7.36
C LEU A 921 37.09 -23.62 6.02
N ASN A 922 37.59 -22.55 5.39
CA ASN A 922 38.29 -22.64 4.09
C ASN A 922 39.54 -23.51 4.17
N LEU A 923 40.31 -23.42 5.26
CA LEU A 923 41.48 -24.26 5.49
C LEU A 923 41.10 -25.75 5.58
N LYS A 924 40.01 -26.09 6.26
CA LYS A 924 39.55 -27.49 6.35
C LYS A 924 38.93 -27.98 5.05
N LEU A 925 38.25 -27.13 4.28
CA LEU A 925 37.81 -27.46 2.92
C LEU A 925 39.00 -27.82 2.02
N LYS A 926 40.07 -27.03 2.03
CA LYS A 926 41.31 -27.34 1.29
C LYS A 926 41.88 -28.70 1.72
N LYS A 927 41.89 -29.02 3.02
CA LYS A 927 42.35 -30.32 3.54
C LYS A 927 41.48 -31.49 3.07
N LEU A 928 40.15 -31.33 3.03
CA LEU A 928 39.24 -32.32 2.48
C LEU A 928 39.49 -32.52 0.98
N SER A 929 39.65 -31.43 0.23
CA SER A 929 39.98 -31.45 -1.20
C SER A 929 41.30 -32.17 -1.47
N ALA A 930 42.36 -31.85 -0.71
CA ALA A 930 43.66 -32.49 -0.83
C ALA A 930 43.63 -33.98 -0.48
N TYR A 931 42.77 -34.39 0.46
CA TYR A 931 42.56 -35.81 0.76
C TYR A 931 41.92 -36.57 -0.41
N ILE A 932 40.96 -35.95 -1.12
CA ILE A 932 40.38 -36.52 -2.34
C ILE A 932 41.46 -36.74 -3.41
N GLN A 933 42.34 -35.75 -3.64
CA GLN A 933 43.45 -35.83 -4.60
C GLN A 933 44.50 -36.89 -4.21
N ALA A 934 44.83 -36.97 -2.92
CA ALA A 934 45.88 -37.86 -2.44
C ALA A 934 45.44 -39.33 -2.38
N THR A 935 44.14 -39.61 -2.47
CA THR A 935 43.58 -40.97 -2.32
C THR A 935 43.40 -41.62 -3.70
N PRO A 936 44.11 -42.72 -4.01
CA PRO A 936 44.04 -43.37 -5.31
C PRO A 936 42.61 -43.80 -5.69
N GLY A 937 42.15 -43.42 -6.89
CA GLY A 937 40.83 -43.77 -7.42
C GLY A 937 39.66 -42.94 -6.88
N LEU A 938 39.82 -42.28 -5.72
CA LEU A 938 38.76 -41.47 -5.10
C LEU A 938 38.47 -40.20 -5.90
N GLU A 939 39.51 -39.54 -6.43
CA GLU A 939 39.36 -38.34 -7.26
C GLU A 939 38.50 -38.61 -8.50
N GLN A 940 38.77 -39.70 -9.21
CA GLN A 940 38.00 -40.06 -10.41
C GLN A 940 36.53 -40.33 -10.08
N LEU A 941 36.26 -41.13 -9.03
CA LEU A 941 34.90 -41.42 -8.55
C LEU A 941 34.18 -40.14 -8.11
N PHE A 942 34.88 -39.21 -7.45
CA PHE A 942 34.31 -37.93 -6.99
C PHE A 942 33.99 -36.98 -8.17
N MET A 943 34.77 -37.04 -9.25
CA MET A 943 34.55 -36.24 -10.45
C MET A 943 33.38 -36.76 -11.29
N GLU A 944 33.16 -38.08 -11.32
CA GLU A 944 32.07 -38.77 -12.03
C GLU A 944 30.73 -38.75 -11.26
N LEU A 945 30.74 -38.38 -9.97
CA LEU A 945 29.54 -38.35 -9.12
C LEU A 945 28.48 -37.35 -9.62
N ASP A 946 27.26 -37.83 -9.86
CA ASP A 946 26.07 -36.99 -10.04
C ASP A 946 25.63 -36.39 -8.70
N ARG A 947 25.73 -35.08 -8.58
CA ARG A 947 25.50 -34.33 -7.33
C ARG A 947 24.08 -33.81 -7.20
N THR A 948 23.36 -33.82 -8.32
CA THR A 948 21.95 -33.41 -8.34
C THR A 948 21.05 -34.45 -7.68
N SER A 949 21.58 -35.67 -7.49
CA SER A 949 20.93 -36.77 -6.80
C SER A 949 21.47 -36.94 -5.38
N PRO A 950 20.66 -36.64 -4.33
CA PRO A 950 21.02 -36.92 -2.95
C PRO A 950 21.34 -38.40 -2.70
N GLN A 951 20.65 -39.30 -3.41
CA GLN A 951 20.88 -40.74 -3.32
C GLN A 951 22.28 -41.12 -3.80
N ALA A 952 22.75 -40.53 -4.91
CA ALA A 952 24.09 -40.81 -5.42
C ALA A 952 25.19 -40.35 -4.44
N ILE A 953 25.01 -39.19 -3.78
CA ILE A 953 25.91 -38.72 -2.73
C ILE A 953 25.91 -39.69 -1.54
N GLN A 954 24.73 -40.15 -1.12
CA GLN A 954 24.61 -41.09 0.00
C GLN A 954 25.29 -42.42 -0.32
N ASP A 955 25.03 -43.00 -1.49
CA ASP A 955 25.64 -44.24 -1.96
C ASP A 955 27.17 -44.10 -2.03
N PHE A 956 27.68 -42.98 -2.55
CA PHE A 956 29.11 -42.67 -2.57
C PHE A 956 29.72 -42.65 -1.16
N LEU A 957 29.05 -42.01 -0.20
CA LEU A 957 29.52 -41.91 1.19
C LEU A 957 29.52 -43.26 1.90
N GLU A 958 28.58 -44.15 1.60
CA GLU A 958 28.54 -45.51 2.15
C GLU A 958 29.72 -46.36 1.68
N HIS A 959 30.17 -46.17 0.44
CA HIS A 959 31.32 -46.88 -0.13
C HIS A 959 32.68 -46.25 0.25
N GLN A 960 32.69 -45.07 0.90
CA GLN A 960 33.91 -44.33 1.28
C GLN A 960 33.90 -43.95 2.78
N PRO A 961 34.04 -44.93 3.70
CA PRO A 961 33.86 -44.71 5.14
C PRO A 961 34.88 -43.75 5.75
N ASP A 962 36.13 -43.76 5.28
CA ASP A 962 37.18 -42.86 5.76
C ASP A 962 36.92 -41.40 5.35
N PHE A 963 36.46 -41.19 4.11
CA PHE A 963 36.03 -39.87 3.65
C PHE A 963 34.79 -39.41 4.41
N LYS A 964 33.80 -40.29 4.61
CA LYS A 964 32.59 -40.02 5.39
C LYS A 964 32.92 -39.57 6.82
N ALA A 965 33.88 -40.22 7.49
CA ALA A 965 34.31 -39.83 8.84
C ALA A 965 34.96 -38.44 8.87
N LYS A 966 35.81 -38.11 7.88
CA LYS A 966 36.44 -36.78 7.76
C LYS A 966 35.41 -35.70 7.45
N LEU A 967 34.47 -35.99 6.55
CA LEU A 967 33.36 -35.11 6.20
C LEU A 967 32.47 -34.86 7.44
N GLN A 968 32.13 -35.90 8.20
CA GLN A 968 31.36 -35.74 9.44
C GLN A 968 32.09 -34.85 10.46
N GLY A 969 33.41 -35.02 10.61
CA GLY A 969 34.22 -34.14 11.45
C GLY A 969 34.18 -32.67 11.01
N PHE A 970 34.13 -32.42 9.70
CA PHE A 970 33.94 -31.08 9.15
C PHE A 970 32.53 -30.53 9.41
N LEU A 971 31.50 -31.33 9.15
CA LEU A 971 30.10 -30.94 9.37
C LEU A 971 29.80 -30.65 10.84
N ASN A 972 30.35 -31.43 11.77
CA ASN A 972 30.18 -31.17 13.21
C ASN A 972 30.66 -29.76 13.63
N GLU A 973 31.58 -29.16 12.89
CA GLU A 973 32.15 -27.84 13.21
C GLU A 973 31.62 -26.69 12.36
N PHE A 974 31.23 -26.97 11.11
CA PHE A 974 30.84 -25.97 10.11
C PHE A 974 29.52 -26.28 9.37
N GLY A 975 28.84 -27.38 9.70
CA GLY A 975 27.69 -27.90 8.96
C GLY A 975 26.47 -26.99 8.98
N TRP A 976 26.37 -26.08 9.96
CA TRP A 976 25.30 -25.08 10.00
C TRP A 976 25.48 -23.95 8.98
N LYS A 977 26.60 -23.94 8.23
CA LYS A 977 26.84 -22.93 7.20
C LYS A 977 25.81 -23.05 6.08
N SER A 978 25.24 -21.91 5.66
CA SER A 978 24.28 -21.81 4.56
C SER A 978 24.77 -20.86 3.46
N SER A 979 24.11 -20.90 2.30
CA SER A 979 24.42 -20.02 1.16
C SER A 979 23.93 -18.58 1.37
N SER A 980 22.82 -18.39 2.09
CA SER A 980 22.27 -17.07 2.44
C SER A 980 22.11 -16.94 3.95
N SER A 981 23.08 -16.27 4.60
CA SER A 981 23.18 -16.19 6.07
C SER A 981 22.01 -15.50 6.79
N TYR A 982 21.12 -14.81 6.06
CA TYR A 982 19.97 -14.10 6.61
C TYR A 982 18.61 -14.73 6.26
N CYS A 983 18.59 -15.77 5.42
CA CYS A 983 17.36 -16.48 5.03
C CYS A 983 17.17 -17.74 5.88
N ALA A 984 16.36 -17.65 6.93
CA ALA A 984 16.27 -18.70 7.94
C ALA A 984 15.53 -19.97 7.52
N PHE A 985 14.65 -19.89 6.54
CA PHE A 985 13.81 -20.98 6.07
C PHE A 985 13.97 -21.22 4.55
N GLY A 986 14.41 -20.20 3.81
CA GLY A 986 14.73 -20.29 2.39
C GLY A 986 16.13 -20.80 2.03
N SER A 987 17.07 -20.86 3.00
CA SER A 987 18.46 -21.28 2.74
C SER A 987 18.89 -22.44 3.62
N GLU A 988 19.01 -23.62 3.01
CA GLU A 988 19.50 -24.85 3.65
C GLU A 988 20.96 -24.73 4.07
N SER A 989 21.31 -25.46 5.14
CA SER A 989 22.67 -25.62 5.63
C SER A 989 23.31 -26.91 5.10
N TRP A 990 24.62 -27.07 5.24
CA TRP A 990 25.31 -28.31 4.84
C TRP A 990 24.91 -29.55 5.65
N PHE A 991 24.29 -29.40 6.82
CA PHE A 991 23.67 -30.53 7.52
C PHE A 991 22.41 -31.04 6.82
N GLU A 992 21.73 -30.19 6.05
CA GLU A 992 20.49 -30.53 5.37
C GLU A 992 20.75 -30.89 3.91
N ASN A 993 21.67 -30.19 3.24
CA ASN A 993 21.97 -30.38 1.83
C ASN A 993 23.46 -30.21 1.51
N LEU A 994 24.07 -31.27 0.98
CA LEU A 994 25.51 -31.35 0.70
C LEU A 994 25.90 -30.83 -0.70
N ASP A 995 24.96 -30.53 -1.59
CA ASP A 995 25.23 -30.19 -3.00
C ASP A 995 26.23 -29.03 -3.14
N SER A 996 25.98 -27.92 -2.44
CA SER A 996 26.86 -26.75 -2.46
C SER A 996 28.28 -27.05 -1.94
N LEU A 997 28.40 -27.90 -0.92
CA LEU A 997 29.69 -28.31 -0.34
C LEU A 997 30.47 -29.19 -1.32
N PHE A 998 29.82 -30.16 -1.95
CA PHE A 998 30.45 -31.07 -2.93
C PHE A 998 30.86 -30.32 -4.20
N SER A 999 30.05 -29.36 -4.64
CA SER A 999 30.39 -28.46 -5.74
C SER A 999 31.65 -27.65 -5.43
N MET A 1000 31.76 -27.08 -4.22
CA MET A 1000 32.98 -26.39 -3.78
C MET A 1000 34.21 -27.30 -3.74
N LEU A 1001 34.07 -28.53 -3.23
CA LEU A 1001 35.17 -29.49 -3.16
C LEU A 1001 35.69 -29.89 -4.56
N LYS A 1002 34.83 -29.94 -5.59
CA LYS A 1002 35.27 -30.20 -6.97
C LYS A 1002 36.07 -29.05 -7.54
N VAL A 1003 35.60 -27.81 -7.37
CA VAL A 1003 36.32 -26.61 -7.86
C VAL A 1003 37.72 -26.54 -7.27
N LEU A 1004 37.85 -26.83 -5.97
CA LEU A 1004 39.13 -26.82 -5.29
C LEU A 1004 40.11 -27.88 -5.82
N GLN A 1005 39.64 -28.94 -6.49
CA GLN A 1005 40.52 -29.91 -7.17
C GLN A 1005 41.39 -29.25 -8.25
N ASN A 1006 40.90 -28.17 -8.88
CA ASN A 1006 41.59 -27.46 -9.95
C ASN A 1006 42.54 -26.35 -9.43
N SER A 1007 42.65 -26.18 -8.11
CA SER A 1007 43.40 -25.07 -7.52
C SER A 1007 44.86 -25.46 -7.23
N GLY A 1008 45.80 -24.93 -8.03
CA GLY A 1008 47.24 -25.00 -7.77
C GLY A 1008 47.77 -23.67 -7.25
N ARG A 1009 47.76 -23.42 -5.94
CA ARG A 1009 48.53 -22.31 -5.33
C ARG A 1009 48.74 -22.48 -3.81
N ASN A 1010 49.98 -22.26 -3.38
CA ASN A 1010 50.40 -22.18 -1.98
C ASN A 1010 50.14 -20.77 -1.40
N ASP A 1011 49.71 -20.72 -0.13
CA ASP A 1011 49.39 -19.49 0.63
C ASP A 1011 50.67 -18.78 1.14
N ASP A 1012 51.08 -17.67 0.52
CA ASP A 1012 52.14 -16.76 1.02
C ASP A 1012 51.61 -15.69 2.01
N SER A 1013 50.68 -16.08 2.90
CA SER A 1013 49.98 -15.16 3.82
C SER A 1013 50.74 -14.69 5.09
N PRO A 1014 51.63 -15.48 5.75
CA PRO A 1014 52.20 -15.10 7.05
C PRO A 1014 53.14 -13.87 7.02
N VAL A 1015 53.81 -13.65 5.88
CA VAL A 1015 54.86 -12.63 5.74
C VAL A 1015 54.27 -11.20 5.73
N LYS A 1016 53.04 -11.04 5.26
CA LYS A 1016 52.40 -9.72 5.09
C LYS A 1016 52.13 -9.04 6.43
N PHE A 1017 51.56 -9.72 7.42
CA PHE A 1017 51.22 -9.14 8.72
C PHE A 1017 52.47 -8.73 9.51
N GLN A 1018 53.49 -9.59 9.55
CA GLN A 1018 54.75 -9.29 10.24
C GLN A 1018 55.45 -8.07 9.65
N ASN A 1019 55.42 -7.93 8.32
CA ASN A 1019 55.95 -6.73 7.66
C ASN A 1019 55.21 -5.45 8.06
N ILE A 1020 53.90 -5.51 8.29
CA ILE A 1020 53.11 -4.37 8.77
C ILE A 1020 53.52 -3.98 10.19
N LEU A 1021 53.64 -4.94 11.11
CA LEU A 1021 54.04 -4.69 12.49
C LEU A 1021 55.47 -4.11 12.59
N THR A 1022 56.38 -4.60 11.75
CA THR A 1022 57.75 -4.06 11.64
C THR A 1022 57.71 -2.62 11.17
N LYS A 1023 56.97 -2.30 10.09
CA LYS A 1023 56.82 -0.93 9.58
C LYS A 1023 56.19 0.02 10.60
N ILE A 1024 55.23 -0.44 11.41
CA ILE A 1024 54.64 0.36 12.51
C ILE A 1024 55.71 0.75 13.52
N THR A 1025 56.55 -0.20 13.90
CA THR A 1025 57.59 -0.02 14.92
C THR A 1025 58.72 0.90 14.42
N THR A 1026 59.03 0.89 13.12
CA THR A 1026 60.05 1.77 12.51
C THR A 1026 59.55 3.18 12.21
N THR A 1027 58.26 3.36 11.94
CA THR A 1027 57.70 4.65 11.48
C THR A 1027 57.26 5.57 12.63
N PHE A 1028 56.84 5.00 13.76
CA PHE A 1028 56.26 5.76 14.88
C PHE A 1028 57.11 5.67 16.16
N SER A 1029 56.94 6.63 17.07
CA SER A 1029 57.55 6.57 18.39
C SER A 1029 57.04 5.36 19.18
N LYS A 1030 57.86 4.79 20.08
CA LYS A 1030 57.53 3.58 20.85
C LYS A 1030 56.12 3.63 21.48
N LYS A 1031 55.80 4.71 22.20
CA LYS A 1031 54.48 4.93 22.82
C LYS A 1031 53.32 4.92 21.81
N LYS A 1032 53.52 5.46 20.62
CA LYS A 1032 52.49 5.51 19.56
C LYS A 1032 52.38 4.17 18.83
N ALA A 1033 53.50 3.49 18.58
CA ALA A 1033 53.54 2.15 18.01
C ALA A 1033 52.81 1.14 18.92
N ASP A 1034 53.07 1.17 20.24
CA ASP A 1034 52.41 0.28 21.20
C ASP A 1034 50.89 0.52 21.23
N ARG A 1035 50.45 1.79 21.26
CA ARG A 1035 49.02 2.13 21.18
C ARG A 1035 48.37 1.63 19.89
N LEU A 1036 49.06 1.75 18.75
CA LEU A 1036 48.55 1.30 17.46
C LEU A 1036 48.44 -0.23 17.41
N LYS A 1037 49.41 -0.96 17.95
CA LYS A 1037 49.37 -2.42 18.07
C LYS A 1037 48.17 -2.88 18.91
N THR A 1038 47.92 -2.27 20.07
CA THR A 1038 46.74 -2.59 20.88
C THR A 1038 45.44 -2.35 20.10
N LYS A 1039 45.31 -1.22 19.38
CA LYS A 1039 44.12 -0.96 18.57
C LYS A 1039 43.95 -1.93 17.39
N ILE A 1040 45.04 -2.43 16.82
CA ILE A 1040 45.00 -3.48 15.79
C ILE A 1040 44.52 -4.81 16.39
N GLU A 1041 44.97 -5.16 17.60
CA GLU A 1041 44.49 -6.35 18.32
C GLU A 1041 42.99 -6.27 18.64
N GLU A 1042 42.50 -5.09 19.04
CA GLU A 1042 41.06 -4.86 19.24
C GLU A 1042 40.24 -5.10 17.96
N ILE A 1043 40.67 -4.56 16.82
CA ILE A 1043 40.02 -4.77 15.52
C ILE A 1043 40.01 -6.26 15.15
N ARG A 1044 41.15 -6.96 15.34
CA ARG A 1044 41.27 -8.39 15.06
C ARG A 1044 40.30 -9.20 15.93
N ALA A 1045 40.19 -8.88 17.22
CA ALA A 1045 39.24 -9.54 18.12
C ALA A 1045 37.78 -9.28 17.73
N TYR A 1046 37.41 -8.05 17.38
CA TYR A 1046 36.08 -7.73 16.88
C TYR A 1046 35.73 -8.49 15.60
N HIS A 1047 36.71 -8.72 14.72
CA HIS A 1047 36.52 -9.52 13.51
C HIS A 1047 36.23 -10.98 13.82
N VAL A 1048 36.97 -11.60 14.74
CA VAL A 1048 36.72 -12.99 15.19
C VAL A 1048 35.30 -13.12 15.75
N ASN A 1049 34.90 -12.21 16.63
CA ASN A 1049 33.56 -12.23 17.25
C ASN A 1049 32.45 -11.94 16.23
N ARG A 1050 32.72 -11.08 15.24
CA ARG A 1050 31.82 -10.87 14.11
C ARG A 1050 31.62 -12.18 13.37
N GLU A 1051 32.66 -12.90 12.98
CA GLU A 1051 32.46 -14.16 12.25
C GLU A 1051 31.74 -15.23 13.09
N GLU A 1052 32.08 -15.33 14.38
CA GLU A 1052 31.42 -16.28 15.30
C GLU A 1052 29.93 -15.98 15.50
N SER A 1053 29.55 -14.71 15.71
CA SER A 1053 28.13 -14.34 15.86
C SER A 1053 27.30 -14.67 14.61
N LEU A 1054 27.87 -14.54 13.40
CA LEU A 1054 27.15 -14.89 12.18
C LEU A 1054 26.87 -16.40 12.13
N TYR A 1055 27.88 -17.20 12.44
CA TYR A 1055 27.73 -18.66 12.46
C TYR A 1055 26.70 -19.13 13.49
N MET A 1056 26.67 -18.51 14.68
CA MET A 1056 25.65 -18.82 15.69
C MET A 1056 24.24 -18.42 15.24
N ILE A 1057 24.08 -17.32 14.49
CA ILE A 1057 22.80 -16.94 13.87
C ILE A 1057 22.36 -17.99 12.83
N GLU A 1058 23.28 -18.45 11.98
CA GLU A 1058 23.02 -19.53 11.01
C GLU A 1058 22.60 -20.83 11.72
N MET A 1059 23.21 -21.14 12.87
CA MET A 1059 22.80 -22.27 13.73
C MET A 1059 21.39 -22.08 14.30
N CYS A 1060 21.02 -20.88 14.79
CA CYS A 1060 19.64 -20.60 15.22
C CYS A 1060 18.63 -20.90 14.10
N TYR A 1061 18.95 -20.45 12.89
CA TYR A 1061 18.10 -20.59 11.71
C TYR A 1061 17.96 -22.05 11.26
N GLY A 1062 19.06 -22.80 11.20
CA GLY A 1062 19.00 -24.22 10.87
C GLY A 1062 18.17 -25.03 11.89
N LEU A 1063 18.34 -24.75 13.19
CA LEU A 1063 17.52 -25.38 14.22
C LEU A 1063 16.03 -24.99 14.13
N ALA A 1064 15.74 -23.74 13.81
CA ALA A 1064 14.36 -23.25 13.69
C ALA A 1064 13.66 -23.88 12.49
N ARG A 1065 14.37 -24.00 11.36
CA ARG A 1065 13.88 -24.66 10.15
C ARG A 1065 13.59 -26.14 10.39
N ARG A 1066 14.49 -26.88 11.07
CA ARG A 1066 14.24 -28.27 11.47
C ARG A 1066 12.98 -28.41 12.33
N ALA A 1067 12.78 -27.51 13.29
CA ALA A 1067 11.56 -27.50 14.11
C ALA A 1067 10.31 -27.14 13.30
N ALA A 1068 10.42 -26.25 12.31
CA ALA A 1068 9.30 -25.87 11.43
C ALA A 1068 8.89 -27.00 10.49
N PHE A 1069 9.85 -27.72 9.88
CA PHE A 1069 9.52 -28.87 9.03
C PHE A 1069 8.93 -30.02 9.84
N GLU A 1070 9.44 -30.28 11.05
CA GLU A 1070 8.83 -31.25 11.96
C GLU A 1070 7.42 -30.84 12.42
N LEU A 1071 7.15 -29.53 12.53
CA LEU A 1071 5.81 -29.01 12.79
C LEU A 1071 4.89 -29.24 11.58
N ALA A 1072 5.37 -29.00 10.36
CA ALA A 1072 4.61 -29.18 9.13
C ALA A 1072 4.08 -30.61 8.97
N LYS A 1073 4.89 -31.62 9.33
CA LYS A 1073 4.48 -33.05 9.34
C LYS A 1073 3.21 -33.35 10.13
N ARG A 1074 2.85 -32.49 11.10
CA ARG A 1074 1.68 -32.67 11.99
C ARG A 1074 0.39 -32.12 11.38
N PHE A 1075 0.51 -31.41 10.26
CA PHE A 1075 -0.61 -30.82 9.53
C PHE A 1075 -0.61 -31.25 8.05
N PRO A 1076 -0.65 -32.57 7.75
CA PRO A 1076 -0.64 -33.09 6.38
C PRO A 1076 -1.86 -32.66 5.55
N GLN A 1077 -2.94 -32.22 6.21
CA GLN A 1077 -4.12 -31.65 5.55
C GLN A 1077 -3.86 -30.26 4.93
N LEU A 1078 -2.88 -29.54 5.46
CA LEU A 1078 -2.54 -28.16 5.08
C LEU A 1078 -1.38 -28.12 4.07
N PHE A 1079 -0.38 -28.97 4.26
CA PHE A 1079 0.86 -28.97 3.47
C PHE A 1079 0.95 -30.19 2.55
N GLU A 1080 1.32 -29.99 1.28
CA GLU A 1080 1.58 -31.08 0.34
C GLU A 1080 2.98 -31.65 0.54
N GLN A 1081 3.93 -30.76 0.88
CA GLN A 1081 5.31 -31.07 1.23
C GLN A 1081 5.67 -30.33 2.53
N GLU A 1082 6.59 -30.85 3.32
CA GLU A 1082 6.97 -30.28 4.63
C GLU A 1082 7.49 -28.84 4.49
N GLU A 1083 8.14 -28.53 3.37
CA GLU A 1083 8.73 -27.24 3.10
C GLU A 1083 7.69 -26.18 2.68
N ASP A 1084 6.42 -26.57 2.49
CA ASP A 1084 5.34 -25.63 2.22
C ASP A 1084 5.06 -24.69 3.39
N ILE A 1085 5.48 -25.05 4.60
CA ILE A 1085 5.38 -24.17 5.78
C ILE A 1085 6.10 -22.84 5.59
N ARG A 1086 7.08 -22.78 4.68
CA ARG A 1086 7.78 -21.53 4.30
C ARG A 1086 6.82 -20.47 3.75
N TYR A 1087 5.70 -20.89 3.15
CA TYR A 1087 4.69 -19.98 2.61
C TYR A 1087 3.80 -19.35 3.69
N LEU A 1088 3.96 -19.71 4.96
CA LEU A 1088 3.30 -19.03 6.08
C LEU A 1088 4.21 -17.95 6.68
N THR A 1089 3.62 -16.91 7.26
CA THR A 1089 4.35 -15.95 8.11
C THR A 1089 4.59 -16.55 9.51
N LEU A 1090 5.49 -15.96 10.31
CA LEU A 1090 5.73 -16.47 11.67
C LEU A 1090 4.47 -16.38 12.56
N ASP A 1091 3.66 -15.33 12.37
CA ASP A 1091 2.40 -15.16 13.09
C ASP A 1091 1.36 -16.21 12.67
N GLU A 1092 1.27 -16.52 11.37
CA GLU A 1092 0.42 -17.61 10.87
C GLU A 1092 0.88 -18.99 11.39
N VAL A 1093 2.20 -19.21 11.54
CA VAL A 1093 2.75 -20.43 12.17
C VAL A 1093 2.33 -20.54 13.63
N TYR A 1094 2.22 -19.41 14.34
CA TYR A 1094 1.72 -19.37 15.71
C TYR A 1094 0.23 -19.72 15.81
N GLU A 1095 -0.57 -19.35 14.80
CA GLU A 1095 -2.02 -19.58 14.73
C GLU A 1095 -2.44 -20.96 14.21
N LEU A 1096 -1.49 -21.78 13.73
CA LEU A 1096 -1.73 -23.13 13.18
C LEU A 1096 -2.68 -24.02 14.01
N PRO A 1097 -2.70 -23.98 15.36
CA PRO A 1097 -3.66 -24.77 16.15
C PRO A 1097 -5.14 -24.37 16.01
N GLY A 1098 -5.51 -23.34 15.23
CA GLY A 1098 -6.86 -22.76 15.22
C GLY A 1098 -7.56 -22.54 13.86
N ASN A 1099 -6.85 -22.21 12.77
CA ASN A 1099 -7.48 -21.80 11.50
C ASN A 1099 -6.88 -22.47 10.25
N ILE A 1100 -7.38 -23.65 9.86
CA ILE A 1100 -6.74 -24.49 8.82
C ILE A 1100 -7.26 -24.20 7.40
N ALA A 1101 -8.53 -23.84 7.23
CA ALA A 1101 -9.16 -23.72 5.90
C ALA A 1101 -8.63 -22.49 5.13
N ASP A 1102 -8.56 -21.33 5.79
CA ASP A 1102 -8.13 -20.07 5.18
C ASP A 1102 -6.63 -20.11 4.80
N LEU A 1103 -5.81 -20.78 5.61
CA LEU A 1103 -4.38 -20.91 5.37
C LEU A 1103 -4.05 -21.76 4.13
N LYS A 1104 -4.88 -22.76 3.82
CA LYS A 1104 -4.65 -23.63 2.65
C LYS A 1104 -4.83 -22.87 1.34
N GLU A 1105 -5.86 -22.04 1.25
CA GLU A 1105 -6.09 -21.16 0.10
C GLU A 1105 -4.94 -20.15 -0.05
N LEU A 1106 -4.50 -19.57 1.07
CA LEU A 1106 -3.42 -18.60 1.11
C LEU A 1106 -2.07 -19.18 0.63
N ILE A 1107 -1.72 -20.39 1.07
CA ILE A 1107 -0.52 -21.11 0.60
C ILE A 1107 -0.59 -21.33 -0.92
N SER A 1108 -1.75 -21.73 -1.46
CA SER A 1108 -1.93 -21.93 -2.90
C SER A 1108 -1.73 -20.64 -3.70
N VAL A 1109 -2.30 -19.51 -3.23
CA VAL A 1109 -2.10 -18.19 -3.85
C VAL A 1109 -0.62 -17.79 -3.84
N ARG A 1110 0.07 -17.96 -2.72
CA ARG A 1110 1.50 -17.60 -2.57
C ARG A 1110 2.42 -18.49 -3.40
N LYS A 1111 2.13 -19.80 -3.53
CA LYS A 1111 2.80 -20.72 -4.45
C LYS A 1111 2.65 -20.27 -5.90
N ASN A 1112 1.43 -19.97 -6.34
CA ASN A 1112 1.15 -19.55 -7.71
C ASN A 1112 1.83 -18.22 -8.09
N ASN A 1113 2.00 -17.32 -7.12
CA ASN A 1113 2.69 -16.05 -7.34
C ASN A 1113 4.21 -16.15 -7.23
N ARG A 1114 4.78 -17.25 -6.72
CA ARG A 1114 6.23 -17.41 -6.49
C ARG A 1114 7.06 -17.15 -7.75
N GLN A 1115 6.69 -17.75 -8.88
CA GLN A 1115 7.40 -17.57 -10.16
C GLN A 1115 7.36 -16.10 -10.62
N LYS A 1116 6.24 -15.41 -10.42
CA LYS A 1116 6.12 -13.98 -10.73
C LYS A 1116 7.03 -13.15 -9.82
N ASN A 1117 7.13 -13.52 -8.54
CA ASN A 1117 7.97 -12.83 -7.56
C ASN A 1117 9.45 -13.03 -7.86
N GLU A 1118 9.87 -14.22 -8.28
CA GLU A 1118 11.23 -14.52 -8.73
C GLU A 1118 11.63 -13.73 -9.98
N ALA A 1119 10.72 -13.64 -10.95
CA ALA A 1119 10.92 -12.79 -12.13
C ALA A 1119 11.03 -11.29 -11.78
N LEU A 1120 10.24 -10.81 -10.81
CA LEU A 1120 10.32 -9.43 -10.35
C LEU A 1120 11.59 -9.14 -9.55
N TRP A 1121 11.96 -10.04 -8.62
CA TRP A 1121 13.16 -9.92 -7.78
C TRP A 1121 14.44 -9.89 -8.62
N SER A 1122 14.53 -10.77 -9.62
CA SER A 1122 15.62 -10.78 -10.59
C SER A 1122 15.61 -9.59 -11.56
N GLY A 1123 14.48 -8.91 -11.75
CA GLY A 1123 14.40 -7.67 -12.52
C GLY A 1123 14.94 -6.43 -11.78
N PHE A 1124 14.90 -6.43 -10.44
CA PHE A 1124 15.41 -5.32 -9.61
C PHE A 1124 16.94 -5.32 -9.45
N SER A 1125 17.60 -6.47 -9.63
CA SER A 1125 19.07 -6.57 -9.66
C SER A 1125 19.69 -5.93 -10.92
N ILE A 1126 18.88 -5.62 -11.94
CA ILE A 1126 19.30 -5.01 -13.20
C ILE A 1126 19.47 -3.50 -13.03
N GLY A 1127 20.67 -3.09 -12.61
CA GLY A 1127 21.02 -1.67 -12.47
C GLY A 1127 21.05 -0.96 -13.83
N THR A 1128 20.13 -0.02 -14.05
CA THR A 1128 20.10 0.82 -15.26
C THR A 1128 21.14 1.94 -15.19
N LYS A 1129 22.30 1.70 -15.81
CA LYS A 1129 23.10 2.75 -16.48
C LYS A 1129 23.54 2.25 -17.84
N SER A 1130 23.02 2.86 -18.90
CA SER A 1130 23.57 2.72 -20.25
C SER A 1130 25.03 3.19 -20.22
N SER A 1131 25.96 2.26 -20.35
CA SER A 1131 27.36 2.57 -20.56
C SER A 1131 27.67 2.47 -22.05
N HIS A 1132 28.56 3.35 -22.53
CA HIS A 1132 28.94 3.43 -23.95
C HIS A 1132 29.38 2.06 -24.47
N GLN A 1133 29.05 1.76 -25.74
CA GLN A 1133 28.97 0.43 -26.38
C GLN A 1133 30.09 -0.61 -26.13
N ASN A 1134 31.24 -0.29 -25.50
CA ASN A 1134 32.32 -1.24 -25.17
C ASN A 1134 32.95 -1.08 -23.77
N THR A 1135 32.40 -0.24 -22.87
CA THR A 1135 33.00 -0.03 -21.53
C THR A 1135 31.94 0.00 -20.45
N LEU A 1136 31.96 -1.01 -19.59
CA LEU A 1136 31.13 -1.09 -18.39
C LEU A 1136 31.79 -0.35 -17.23
N SER A 1137 30.99 0.32 -16.42
CA SER A 1137 31.47 1.04 -15.23
C SER A 1137 30.72 0.57 -14.00
N GLY A 1138 31.48 0.23 -12.96
CA GLY A 1138 30.99 -0.21 -11.66
C GLY A 1138 31.79 0.43 -10.53
N VAL A 1139 31.72 -0.20 -9.38
CA VAL A 1139 32.41 0.16 -8.15
C VAL A 1139 33.71 -0.65 -8.03
N SER A 1140 34.80 0.03 -7.67
CA SER A 1140 36.08 -0.62 -7.38
C SER A 1140 35.96 -1.52 -6.14
N GLY A 1141 36.07 -2.84 -6.32
CA GLY A 1141 36.14 -3.82 -5.24
C GLY A 1141 37.56 -3.98 -4.71
N ASN A 1142 38.52 -4.26 -5.60
CA ASN A 1142 39.95 -4.31 -5.31
C ASN A 1142 40.75 -3.76 -6.49
N GLY A 1143 41.86 -3.09 -6.19
CA GLY A 1143 42.73 -2.46 -7.19
C GLY A 1143 43.48 -3.47 -8.06
N GLY A 1144 44.09 -2.98 -9.14
CA GLY A 1144 44.87 -3.76 -10.10
C GLY A 1144 44.22 -3.88 -11.48
N ARG A 1145 44.93 -4.56 -12.39
CA ARG A 1145 44.53 -4.72 -13.79
C ARG A 1145 44.71 -6.16 -14.23
N CYS A 1146 43.72 -6.71 -14.90
CA CYS A 1146 43.76 -8.06 -15.42
C CYS A 1146 43.09 -8.13 -16.80
N ARG A 1147 43.69 -8.89 -17.72
CA ARG A 1147 43.10 -9.29 -18.98
C ARG A 1147 42.82 -10.79 -18.91
N GLY A 1148 41.65 -11.22 -19.33
CA GLY A 1148 41.29 -12.62 -19.31
C GLY A 1148 39.96 -12.90 -19.99
N ARG A 1149 39.64 -14.19 -20.09
CA ARG A 1149 38.39 -14.67 -20.66
C ARG A 1149 37.29 -14.65 -19.59
N VAL A 1150 36.13 -14.14 -19.95
CA VAL A 1150 34.94 -14.11 -19.09
C VAL A 1150 34.41 -15.53 -18.94
N ARG A 1151 34.14 -15.94 -17.68
CA ARG A 1151 33.31 -17.09 -17.34
C ARG A 1151 32.05 -16.63 -16.67
N LYS A 1152 30.92 -16.81 -17.36
CA LYS A 1152 29.60 -16.46 -16.85
C LYS A 1152 29.07 -17.60 -15.99
N ILE A 1153 29.02 -17.36 -14.69
CA ILE A 1153 28.57 -18.30 -13.67
C ILE A 1153 27.42 -17.64 -12.93
N LEU A 1154 26.20 -18.17 -13.12
CA LEU A 1154 24.97 -17.63 -12.53
C LEU A 1154 24.47 -18.47 -11.36
N THR A 1155 24.82 -19.75 -11.32
CA THR A 1155 24.40 -20.70 -10.27
C THR A 1155 25.57 -21.55 -9.80
N GLN A 1156 25.42 -22.18 -8.63
CA GLN A 1156 26.46 -23.04 -8.04
C GLN A 1156 26.74 -24.29 -8.88
N GLN A 1157 25.75 -24.78 -9.64
CA GLN A 1157 25.90 -25.91 -10.55
C GLN A 1157 26.86 -25.62 -11.71
N GLU A 1158 27.11 -24.34 -11.99
CA GLU A 1158 28.00 -23.90 -13.06
C GLU A 1158 29.44 -23.67 -12.60
N PHE A 1159 29.74 -23.90 -11.32
CA PHE A 1159 31.07 -23.66 -10.75
C PHE A 1159 32.17 -24.44 -11.48
N ASP A 1160 31.84 -25.60 -12.02
CA ASP A 1160 32.74 -26.47 -12.80
C ASP A 1160 33.23 -25.82 -14.11
N LYS A 1161 32.57 -24.75 -14.60
CA LYS A 1161 33.01 -24.00 -15.80
C LYS A 1161 34.29 -23.20 -15.57
N MET A 1162 34.64 -22.92 -14.31
CA MET A 1162 35.74 -22.02 -13.96
C MET A 1162 37.11 -22.70 -14.10
N GLN A 1163 38.04 -22.03 -14.79
CA GLN A 1163 39.43 -22.48 -14.91
C GLN A 1163 40.40 -21.43 -14.36
N SER A 1164 41.62 -21.86 -14.02
CA SER A 1164 42.67 -20.94 -13.61
C SER A 1164 43.00 -19.97 -14.74
N GLY A 1165 43.01 -18.66 -14.47
CA GLY A 1165 43.25 -17.63 -15.48
C GLY A 1165 41.99 -16.91 -15.97
N ASP A 1166 40.81 -17.46 -15.72
CA ASP A 1166 39.54 -16.88 -16.16
C ASP A 1166 39.11 -15.68 -15.29
N ILE A 1167 38.23 -14.84 -15.82
CA ILE A 1167 37.59 -13.72 -15.14
C ILE A 1167 36.17 -14.14 -14.75
N LEU A 1168 35.89 -14.18 -13.46
CA LEU A 1168 34.59 -14.56 -12.93
C LEU A 1168 33.56 -13.46 -13.22
N LEU A 1169 32.50 -13.79 -13.96
CA LEU A 1169 31.33 -12.94 -14.17
C LEU A 1169 30.11 -13.57 -13.49
N CYS A 1170 29.49 -12.84 -12.57
CA CYS A 1170 28.36 -13.31 -11.78
C CYS A 1170 27.37 -12.19 -11.46
N ARG A 1171 26.16 -12.53 -10.98
CA ARG A 1171 25.18 -11.52 -10.55
C ARG A 1171 25.51 -10.97 -9.16
N TYR A 1172 25.88 -11.87 -8.26
CA TYR A 1172 26.26 -11.64 -6.87
C TYR A 1172 27.20 -12.78 -6.45
N THR A 1173 27.83 -12.64 -5.29
CA THR A 1173 28.61 -13.72 -4.68
C THR A 1173 28.23 -13.88 -3.23
N ASP A 1174 28.18 -15.12 -2.76
CA ASP A 1174 28.05 -15.46 -1.34
C ASP A 1174 29.29 -16.27 -0.87
N PRO A 1175 29.44 -16.61 0.41
CA PRO A 1175 30.58 -17.37 0.92
C PRO A 1175 30.88 -18.67 0.17
N SER A 1176 29.88 -19.33 -0.43
CA SER A 1176 30.07 -20.53 -1.24
C SER A 1176 30.89 -20.31 -2.51
N TRP A 1177 30.97 -19.08 -3.01
CA TRP A 1177 31.70 -18.72 -4.22
C TRP A 1177 33.19 -18.52 -3.98
N THR A 1178 33.62 -18.45 -2.71
CA THR A 1178 35.00 -18.19 -2.30
C THR A 1178 36.03 -19.09 -3.02
N PRO A 1179 35.78 -20.40 -3.25
CA PRO A 1179 36.69 -21.23 -4.03
C PRO A 1179 36.96 -20.75 -5.46
N LEU A 1180 35.98 -20.12 -6.11
CA LEU A 1180 36.16 -19.58 -7.46
C LEU A 1180 37.17 -18.42 -7.50
N PHE A 1181 37.29 -17.67 -6.41
CA PHE A 1181 38.27 -16.57 -6.30
C PHE A 1181 39.71 -17.08 -6.27
N VAL A 1182 39.92 -18.34 -5.91
CA VAL A 1182 41.23 -18.99 -5.98
C VAL A 1182 41.66 -19.20 -7.44
N LEU A 1183 40.70 -19.48 -8.33
CA LEU A 1183 40.93 -19.71 -9.77
C LEU A 1183 40.88 -18.42 -10.59
N ALA A 1184 40.04 -17.47 -10.16
CA ALA A 1184 39.78 -16.23 -10.87
C ALA A 1184 41.01 -15.30 -10.90
N SER A 1185 41.25 -14.69 -12.06
CA SER A 1185 42.26 -13.64 -12.21
C SER A 1185 41.71 -12.25 -11.99
N ALA A 1186 40.39 -12.08 -12.11
CA ALA A 1186 39.61 -10.91 -11.72
C ALA A 1186 38.13 -11.26 -11.54
N VAL A 1187 37.36 -10.36 -10.92
CA VAL A 1187 35.93 -10.55 -10.64
C VAL A 1187 35.11 -9.39 -11.18
N ILE A 1188 34.01 -9.73 -11.85
CA ILE A 1188 32.99 -8.83 -12.39
C ILE A 1188 31.63 -9.24 -11.79
N SER A 1189 30.92 -8.30 -11.17
CA SER A 1189 29.62 -8.57 -10.56
C SER A 1189 28.58 -7.49 -10.86
N ASP A 1190 27.33 -7.89 -11.12
CA ASP A 1190 26.20 -6.96 -11.30
C ASP A 1190 25.86 -6.22 -10.01
N THR A 1191 25.99 -6.89 -8.88
CA THR A 1191 25.72 -6.36 -7.55
C THR A 1191 27.01 -6.23 -6.73
N GLY A 1192 26.92 -5.56 -5.57
CA GLY A 1192 28.04 -5.38 -4.64
C GLY A 1192 28.61 -3.97 -4.63
N GLY A 1193 29.21 -3.61 -3.49
CA GLY A 1193 29.88 -2.33 -3.25
C GLY A 1193 31.30 -2.54 -2.71
N PRO A 1194 32.00 -1.48 -2.26
CA PRO A 1194 33.38 -1.59 -1.80
C PRO A 1194 33.53 -2.42 -0.51
N LEU A 1195 32.43 -2.75 0.15
CA LEU A 1195 32.37 -3.52 1.39
C LEU A 1195 31.66 -4.86 1.22
N SER A 1196 31.30 -5.25 -0.01
CA SER A 1196 30.61 -6.52 -0.26
C SER A 1196 31.51 -7.72 -0.03
N HIS A 1197 30.91 -8.90 0.14
CA HIS A 1197 31.65 -10.16 0.24
C HIS A 1197 32.65 -10.32 -0.91
N SER A 1198 32.21 -10.09 -2.16
CA SER A 1198 33.09 -10.16 -3.34
C SER A 1198 34.28 -9.20 -3.25
N ALA A 1199 34.08 -7.99 -2.72
CA ALA A 1199 35.15 -7.01 -2.57
C ALA A 1199 36.16 -7.44 -1.50
N ILE A 1200 35.67 -8.01 -0.39
CA ILE A 1200 36.51 -8.48 0.72
C ILE A 1200 37.35 -9.67 0.25
N VAL A 1201 36.71 -10.69 -0.32
CA VAL A 1201 37.39 -11.90 -0.82
C VAL A 1201 38.38 -11.56 -1.94
N ALA A 1202 38.01 -10.68 -2.89
CA ALA A 1202 38.95 -10.24 -3.92
C ALA A 1202 40.21 -9.55 -3.36
N ARG A 1203 40.11 -8.84 -2.22
CA ARG A 1203 41.27 -8.24 -1.53
C ARG A 1203 42.11 -9.29 -0.82
N GLU A 1204 41.48 -10.28 -0.19
CA GLU A 1204 42.17 -11.40 0.48
C GLU A 1204 43.02 -12.18 -0.52
N TYR A 1205 42.47 -12.49 -1.69
CA TYR A 1205 43.18 -13.16 -2.79
C TYR A 1205 44.01 -12.20 -3.67
N ASN A 1206 43.96 -10.90 -3.39
CA ASN A 1206 44.67 -9.85 -4.12
C ASN A 1206 44.45 -9.86 -5.64
N ILE A 1207 43.20 -10.06 -6.07
CA ILE A 1207 42.78 -10.03 -7.49
C ILE A 1207 41.94 -8.79 -7.79
N PRO A 1208 42.02 -8.18 -9.00
CA PRO A 1208 41.21 -7.02 -9.35
C PRO A 1208 39.71 -7.33 -9.36
N ALA A 1209 38.88 -6.40 -8.88
CA ALA A 1209 37.43 -6.60 -8.85
C ALA A 1209 36.64 -5.33 -9.20
N VAL A 1210 35.63 -5.47 -10.06
CA VAL A 1210 34.67 -4.43 -10.43
C VAL A 1210 33.26 -4.94 -10.17
N LEU A 1211 32.54 -4.27 -9.27
CA LEU A 1211 31.27 -4.76 -8.70
C LEU A 1211 30.15 -3.75 -8.93
N GLY A 1212 28.89 -4.14 -8.75
CA GLY A 1212 27.78 -3.19 -8.83
C GLY A 1212 27.59 -2.56 -10.22
N ILE A 1213 27.91 -3.29 -11.29
CA ILE A 1213 27.75 -2.81 -12.68
C ILE A 1213 26.26 -2.73 -13.05
N GLY A 1214 25.43 -3.60 -12.47
CA GLY A 1214 23.99 -3.65 -12.66
C GLY A 1214 23.54 -4.64 -13.73
N ASN A 1215 24.20 -4.71 -14.88
CA ASN A 1215 23.78 -5.55 -16.00
C ASN A 1215 24.96 -6.11 -16.82
N ALA A 1216 26.12 -6.30 -16.19
CA ALA A 1216 27.26 -6.98 -16.80
C ALA A 1216 26.91 -8.40 -17.26
N THR A 1217 26.08 -9.15 -16.52
CA THR A 1217 25.69 -10.51 -16.94
C THR A 1217 24.78 -10.53 -18.16
N ASP A 1218 24.11 -9.44 -18.49
CA ASP A 1218 23.30 -9.31 -19.72
C ASP A 1218 24.11 -8.78 -20.91
N LEU A 1219 25.23 -8.10 -20.64
CA LEU A 1219 26.04 -7.41 -21.66
C LEU A 1219 27.27 -8.21 -22.10
N LEU A 1220 27.83 -9.04 -21.21
CA LEU A 1220 28.97 -9.91 -21.47
C LEU A 1220 28.50 -11.37 -21.55
N GLU A 1221 29.04 -12.10 -22.52
CA GLU A 1221 28.75 -13.51 -22.71
C GLU A 1221 29.91 -14.41 -22.31
N ASP A 1222 29.60 -15.70 -22.09
CA ASP A 1222 30.62 -16.69 -21.72
C ASP A 1222 31.68 -16.85 -22.82
N GLY A 1223 32.94 -16.59 -22.45
CA GLY A 1223 34.08 -16.66 -23.35
C GLY A 1223 34.50 -15.34 -24.00
N ASP A 1224 33.80 -14.23 -23.73
CA ASP A 1224 34.23 -12.88 -24.13
C ASP A 1224 35.60 -12.55 -23.53
N GLU A 1225 36.40 -11.74 -24.23
CA GLU A 1225 37.68 -11.28 -23.73
C GLU A 1225 37.58 -9.85 -23.21
N VAL A 1226 37.95 -9.64 -21.94
CA VAL A 1226 37.78 -8.35 -21.26
C VAL A 1226 39.06 -7.88 -20.56
N LEU A 1227 39.16 -6.57 -20.39
CA LEU A 1227 40.18 -5.90 -19.59
C LEU A 1227 39.52 -5.26 -18.37
N VAL A 1228 39.85 -5.75 -17.18
CA VAL A 1228 39.31 -5.30 -15.90
C VAL A 1228 40.29 -4.33 -15.24
N TYR A 1229 39.83 -3.10 -15.00
CA TYR A 1229 40.51 -2.07 -14.22
C TYR A 1229 39.84 -1.94 -12.86
N GLY A 1230 40.35 -2.69 -11.89
CA GLY A 1230 39.88 -2.65 -10.50
C GLY A 1230 39.98 -1.24 -9.91
N ASP A 1231 41.12 -0.56 -10.10
CA ASP A 1231 41.40 0.77 -9.53
C ASP A 1231 40.35 1.84 -9.90
N THR A 1232 39.86 1.77 -11.15
CA THR A 1232 38.94 2.76 -11.71
C THR A 1232 37.50 2.26 -11.77
N GLY A 1233 37.24 1.01 -11.38
CA GLY A 1233 35.92 0.38 -11.49
C GLY A 1233 35.44 0.24 -12.93
N LYS A 1234 36.30 -0.12 -13.88
CA LYS A 1234 35.95 -0.22 -15.31
C LYS A 1234 36.23 -1.60 -15.88
N VAL A 1235 35.35 -2.07 -16.77
CA VAL A 1235 35.54 -3.27 -17.58
C VAL A 1235 35.44 -2.87 -19.05
N ILE A 1236 36.45 -3.19 -19.85
CA ILE A 1236 36.47 -2.91 -21.29
C ILE A 1236 36.34 -4.23 -22.04
N LEU A 1237 35.34 -4.34 -22.91
CA LEU A 1237 35.20 -5.48 -23.82
C LEU A 1237 36.22 -5.34 -24.95
N LEU A 1238 37.10 -6.33 -25.11
CA LEU A 1238 38.16 -6.34 -26.14
C LEU A 1238 37.70 -7.12 -27.38
N THR A 1239 37.21 -8.33 -27.18
CA THR A 1239 36.79 -9.23 -28.27
C THR A 1239 35.50 -9.92 -27.85
N LYS A 1240 34.46 -9.81 -28.68
CA LYS A 1240 33.19 -10.51 -28.49
C LYS A 1240 33.29 -11.89 -29.13
N LYS A 1241 32.91 -12.94 -28.40
CA LYS A 1241 32.82 -14.28 -28.96
C LYS A 1241 31.59 -14.32 -29.90
N ILE A 1242 31.81 -14.69 -31.17
CA ILE A 1242 30.76 -14.87 -32.18
C ILE A 1242 30.06 -16.20 -31.97
#